data_AF-K5X4A5-F1
#
_entry.id   AF-K5X4A5-F1
#
_cell.length_a   1.000
_cell.length_b   1.000
_cell.length_c   1.000
_cell.angle_alpha   90.00
_cell.angle_beta   90.00
_cell.angle_gamma   90.00
#
_symmetry.space_group_name_H-M   'P 1'
#
loop_
_entity.id
_entity.type
_entity.pdbx_description
1 polymer ?
#
loop_
_entity_poly.entity_id
_entity_poly.type
_entity_poly.pdbx_seq_one_letter_code
_entity_poly.pdbx_strand_id
1 'polypeptide(L)'
;MAPNYTHSSCPAPPPVSMNIHVDTPQFKYSFTLSDTSLIVNDGESPQLAVPHHWVLASRYDEEEQLMHVSYLIEKIDRRKGTSLMLVNVKGSVEDRTRAFEWSEELMGTVYDGYGIQRSRRLRVLVNPHGGVKKRLPCFPTSSNLYFVPRGVSSISPVDTTHHGHAHDIAKDLATNYDAVVAVSGDGLVHEVLNGFAEHADPIKAFSIPVAPIPTGSGNGLSLNLLGEKDGFDVTKAALNVVKGQPMKVDLFSFTQDDERSISFMSQSLGLMADLDVGTEHLRWMGDTRFIVGMLRGLIQFKACPVQISYKAAEKDKRKMAESASAHRNAVAKDTSASAAEGDTAETLPPLRFQPGSSGEGWTTIDEPLLYVYAGKGPFVGRDYMAFPVSLPDDGLIDVVTVPLSSRKDVVVGMVGASKGDSYWSPKLHYVKAHAYRVKPLKKKGSLAVDGELYPFKEFQVESISVPLLRGTIRLYFNPTTIRVMIDCVGINVRIKHVALLVLCRTSLMVTHTPSSHKYHSDALDKWMKNPPTVTLSESLHYDKLSDLYITLPTRDGTRRPYVEPKVGDPAIYGVQFASFHSRQAEHLLRKDGTDNDISPPAPFLRRMWAGGKITWDNSNPLLIGSKTYSQGSVAEVTMKGADKGKPMLFLTQKINYEMEAMRGKPSVVEERAHVYFEVKEDEHEGTKPPPKPVKGIPSSVDFSLAYVPSVVTLFRFSALMFNAHHIHLDKEYSQKKEGYQERLVHGPLTALMLLETAVFNKPDIRIKSFEYRATNPMIVDRKATVN
;
A
#
# COMPACT_ATOMS: atom_id res chain seq x y z
N MET A 1 -12.62 -20.69 68.33
CA MET A 1 -12.02 -19.35 68.25
C MET A 1 -10.97 -19.35 67.16
N ALA A 2 -11.27 -18.73 66.03
CA ALA A 2 -10.33 -18.24 65.03
C ALA A 2 -11.09 -17.12 64.29
N PRO A 3 -10.56 -15.89 64.20
CA PRO A 3 -11.33 -14.74 63.74
C PRO A 3 -11.34 -14.63 62.21
N ASN A 4 -12.51 -14.27 61.68
CA ASN A 4 -12.71 -13.87 60.29
C ASN A 4 -11.99 -12.54 60.01
N TYR A 5 -11.03 -12.54 59.09
CA TYR A 5 -10.53 -11.32 58.47
C TYR A 5 -11.21 -11.12 57.12
N THR A 6 -12.08 -10.12 57.07
CA THR A 6 -12.67 -9.59 55.84
C THR A 6 -11.58 -8.92 55.00
N HIS A 7 -11.43 -9.35 53.74
CA HIS A 7 -10.63 -8.64 52.75
C HIS A 7 -11.19 -7.22 52.56
N SER A 8 -10.49 -6.22 53.09
CA SER A 8 -10.67 -4.84 52.68
C SER A 8 -10.21 -4.71 51.23
N SER A 9 -11.16 -4.48 50.33
CA SER A 9 -10.92 -4.00 48.99
C SER A 9 -10.02 -2.74 49.06
N CYS A 10 -8.81 -2.82 48.51
CA CYS A 10 -8.07 -1.60 48.17
C CYS A 10 -8.93 -0.81 47.17
N PRO A 11 -9.17 0.50 47.40
CA PRO A 11 -9.78 1.31 46.35
C PRO A 11 -8.82 1.33 45.16
N ALA A 12 -9.34 1.00 43.97
CA ALA A 12 -8.64 1.29 42.73
C ALA A 12 -8.28 2.79 42.72
N PRO A 13 -7.07 3.18 42.30
CA PRO A 13 -6.77 4.60 42.11
C PRO A 13 -7.77 5.17 41.09
N PRO A 14 -8.31 6.38 41.32
CA PRO A 14 -9.23 6.99 40.37
C PRO A 14 -8.48 7.28 39.05
N PRO A 15 -9.10 7.11 37.87
CA PRO A 15 -8.50 7.56 36.62
C PRO A 15 -8.63 9.08 36.58
N VAL A 16 -7.61 9.79 37.04
CA VAL A 16 -7.51 11.22 36.79
C VAL A 16 -7.08 11.38 35.34
N SER A 17 -7.94 11.94 34.50
CA SER A 17 -7.51 12.48 33.20
C SER A 17 -6.57 13.65 33.45
N MET A 18 -5.26 13.36 33.57
CA MET A 18 -4.27 14.36 33.94
C MET A 18 -3.84 15.15 32.69
N ASN A 19 -4.38 16.35 32.59
CA ASN A 19 -3.92 17.36 31.64
C ASN A 19 -2.66 18.05 32.18
N ILE A 20 -1.74 18.44 31.30
CA ILE A 20 -0.68 19.40 31.63
C ILE A 20 -0.76 20.60 30.67
N HIS A 21 -0.49 21.79 31.19
CA HIS A 21 -0.43 23.02 30.41
C HIS A 21 1.01 23.49 30.30
N VAL A 22 1.46 23.74 29.07
CA VAL A 22 2.83 24.20 28.77
C VAL A 22 2.74 25.52 28.02
N ASP A 23 3.14 26.59 28.70
CA ASP A 23 3.13 27.94 28.17
C ASP A 23 4.44 28.22 27.42
N THR A 24 4.33 28.43 26.11
CA THR A 24 5.44 28.87 25.26
C THR A 24 5.30 30.36 24.93
N PRO A 25 6.33 31.03 24.42
CA PRO A 25 6.21 32.44 24.01
C PRO A 25 5.14 32.72 22.94
N GLN A 26 4.74 31.68 22.18
CA GLN A 26 3.87 31.82 21.01
C GLN A 26 2.49 31.19 21.23
N PHE A 27 2.43 30.06 21.93
CA PHE A 27 1.21 29.26 22.09
C PHE A 27 1.07 28.71 23.51
N LYS A 28 -0.17 28.43 23.92
CA LYS A 28 -0.49 27.76 25.17
C LYS A 28 -0.91 26.33 24.89
N TYR A 29 0.00 25.40 25.11
CA TYR A 29 -0.28 23.99 24.86
C TYR A 29 -1.02 23.36 26.04
N SER A 30 -2.01 22.51 25.76
CA SER A 30 -2.52 21.54 26.70
C SER A 30 -2.34 20.13 26.14
N PHE A 31 -1.78 19.24 26.97
CA PHE A 31 -1.60 17.83 26.64
C PHE A 31 -2.48 16.98 27.53
N THR A 32 -3.26 16.09 26.93
CA THR A 32 -4.14 15.16 27.63
C THR A 32 -3.83 13.74 27.21
N LEU A 33 -3.50 12.89 28.17
CA LEU A 33 -3.31 11.47 27.92
C LEU A 33 -4.67 10.77 27.78
N SER A 34 -4.87 10.04 26.69
CA SER A 34 -6.02 9.15 26.48
C SER A 34 -5.55 7.70 26.37
N ASP A 35 -6.51 6.76 26.34
CA ASP A 35 -6.23 5.31 26.24
C ASP A 35 -5.42 4.91 25.00
N THR A 36 -5.49 5.69 23.92
CA THR A 36 -4.88 5.33 22.63
C THR A 36 -4.03 6.43 22.00
N SER A 37 -4.04 7.64 22.55
CA SER A 37 -3.35 8.80 21.97
C SER A 37 -2.99 9.85 23.03
N LEU A 38 -2.07 10.74 22.67
CA LEU A 38 -1.84 12.01 23.34
C LEU A 38 -2.64 13.08 22.59
N ILE A 39 -3.63 13.68 23.25
CA ILE A 39 -4.38 14.79 22.67
C ILE A 39 -3.58 16.07 22.91
N VAL A 40 -3.29 16.79 21.83
CA VAL A 40 -2.54 18.05 21.85
C VAL A 40 -3.45 19.17 21.39
N ASN A 41 -3.48 20.25 22.16
CA ASN A 41 -4.18 21.49 21.80
C ASN A 41 -3.19 22.65 21.96
N ASP A 42 -2.97 23.44 20.92
CA ASP A 42 -2.10 24.62 20.94
C ASP A 42 -2.86 25.93 21.25
N GLY A 43 -4.19 25.85 21.39
CA GLY A 43 -5.10 26.97 21.64
C GLY A 43 -5.56 27.70 20.38
N GLU A 44 -5.03 27.37 19.19
CA GLU A 44 -5.35 28.04 17.92
C GLU A 44 -5.91 27.09 16.86
N SER A 45 -5.38 25.87 16.81
CA SER A 45 -5.68 24.84 15.83
C SER A 45 -6.70 23.82 16.39
N PRO A 46 -7.38 23.04 15.52
CA PRO A 46 -8.13 21.88 15.97
C PRO A 46 -7.26 20.92 16.80
N GLN A 47 -7.86 20.31 17.82
CA GLN A 47 -7.17 19.34 18.67
C GLN A 47 -6.60 18.20 17.83
N LEU A 48 -5.33 17.88 18.08
CA LEU A 48 -4.61 16.83 17.39
C LEU A 48 -4.52 15.59 18.29
N ALA A 49 -5.06 14.48 17.83
CA ALA A 49 -4.83 13.18 18.45
C ALA A 49 -3.53 12.56 17.89
N VAL A 50 -2.48 12.57 18.71
CA VAL A 50 -1.18 11.98 18.36
C VAL A 50 -1.14 10.54 18.88
N PRO A 51 -0.97 9.52 18.02
CA PRO A 51 -0.85 8.14 18.49
C PRO A 51 0.28 8.01 19.51
N HIS A 52 0.11 7.20 20.56
CA HIS A 52 1.16 6.99 21.59
C HIS A 52 2.52 6.61 20.98
N HIS A 53 2.50 5.81 19.92
CA HIS A 53 3.70 5.40 19.21
C HIS A 53 4.48 6.58 18.58
N TRP A 54 3.83 7.71 18.32
CA TRP A 54 4.45 8.92 17.75
C TRP A 54 4.97 9.90 18.81
N VAL A 55 4.72 9.62 20.09
CA VAL A 55 5.29 10.37 21.21
C VAL A 55 6.68 9.83 21.52
N LEU A 56 7.69 10.70 21.40
CA LEU A 56 9.11 10.32 21.47
C LEU A 56 9.71 10.61 22.84
N ALA A 57 9.41 11.76 23.42
CA ALA A 57 9.92 12.14 24.73
C ALA A 57 8.99 13.11 25.44
N SER A 58 9.02 13.00 26.76
CA SER A 58 8.53 14.00 27.70
C SER A 58 9.57 14.10 28.81
N ARG A 59 9.91 15.32 29.23
CA ARG A 59 10.72 15.56 30.45
C ARG A 59 10.47 16.95 31.01
N TYR A 60 10.57 17.07 32.32
CA TYR A 60 10.73 18.36 32.98
C TYR A 60 12.22 18.59 33.25
N ASP A 61 12.75 19.73 32.79
CA ASP A 61 14.14 20.14 33.04
C ASP A 61 14.19 21.03 34.30
N GLU A 62 14.79 20.52 35.38
CA GLU A 62 14.87 21.25 36.65
C GLU A 62 15.86 22.43 36.60
N GLU A 63 16.88 22.40 35.75
CA GLU A 63 17.83 23.52 35.67
C GLU A 63 17.19 24.69 34.90
N GLU A 64 16.53 24.38 33.79
CA GLU A 64 15.88 25.39 32.96
C GLU A 64 14.48 25.77 33.49
N GLN A 65 13.88 24.96 34.36
CA GLN A 65 12.49 25.07 34.82
C GLN A 65 11.47 25.04 33.67
N LEU A 66 11.74 24.19 32.67
CA LEU A 66 10.94 24.09 31.44
C LEU A 66 10.52 22.66 31.17
N MET A 67 9.28 22.51 30.70
CA MET A 67 8.73 21.25 30.21
C MET A 67 9.05 21.07 28.75
N HIS A 68 9.49 19.85 28.40
CA HIS A 68 9.78 19.43 27.04
C HIS A 68 8.86 18.29 26.64
N VAL A 69 8.13 18.45 25.54
CA VAL A 69 7.33 17.38 24.93
C VAL A 69 7.69 17.27 23.46
N SER A 70 8.07 16.08 23.01
CA SER A 70 8.52 15.79 21.64
C SER A 70 7.65 14.70 21.01
N TYR A 71 7.00 15.02 19.90
CA TYR A 71 6.11 14.11 19.19
C TYR A 71 6.15 14.31 17.69
N LEU A 72 5.64 13.33 16.94
CA LEU A 72 5.60 13.37 15.48
C LEU A 72 4.21 13.72 14.96
N ILE A 73 4.17 14.43 13.83
CA ILE A 73 2.96 14.71 13.06
C ILE A 73 3.18 14.35 11.58
N GLU A 74 2.10 14.05 10.85
CA GLU A 74 2.20 13.90 9.40
C GLU A 74 2.31 15.26 8.72
N LYS A 75 3.36 15.42 7.91
CA LYS A 75 3.50 16.50 6.96
C LYS A 75 3.13 15.99 5.57
N ILE A 76 2.09 16.56 4.99
CA ILE A 76 1.67 16.27 3.63
C ILE A 76 2.46 17.16 2.66
N ASP A 77 3.36 16.56 1.87
CA ASP A 77 4.01 17.22 0.74
C ASP A 77 3.31 16.82 -0.57
N ARG A 78 2.75 17.80 -1.28
CA ARG A 78 2.03 17.60 -2.55
C ARG A 78 2.85 16.91 -3.66
N ARG A 79 4.18 16.89 -3.57
CA ARG A 79 5.08 16.27 -4.54
C ARG A 79 5.77 15.00 -4.03
N LYS A 80 5.94 14.85 -2.73
CA LYS A 80 6.74 13.77 -2.11
C LYS A 80 5.94 12.79 -1.25
N GLY A 81 4.63 13.01 -1.08
CA GLY A 81 3.78 12.18 -0.23
C GLY A 81 3.77 12.67 1.22
N THR A 82 3.35 11.80 2.14
CA THR A 82 3.39 12.06 3.58
C THR A 82 4.73 11.68 4.19
N SER A 83 5.28 12.53 5.04
CA SER A 83 6.48 12.29 5.85
C SER A 83 6.24 12.68 7.29
N LEU A 84 6.96 12.10 8.25
CA LEU A 84 6.84 12.52 9.65
C LEU A 84 7.67 13.78 9.93
N MET A 85 7.07 14.74 10.63
CA MET A 85 7.74 15.93 11.14
C MET A 85 7.81 15.87 12.66
N LEU A 86 8.99 16.17 13.21
CA LEU A 86 9.19 16.34 14.64
C LEU A 86 8.65 17.69 15.10
N VAL A 87 7.80 17.66 16.13
CA VAL A 87 7.36 18.83 16.89
C VAL A 87 8.00 18.75 18.28
N ASN A 88 8.66 19.84 18.67
CA ASN A 88 9.21 20.00 20.02
C ASN A 88 8.53 21.19 20.68
N VAL A 89 7.82 20.93 21.76
CA VAL A 89 7.23 21.95 22.61
C VAL A 89 8.13 22.13 23.83
N LYS A 90 8.56 23.37 24.07
CA LYS A 90 9.38 23.77 25.22
C LYS A 90 8.76 25.01 25.86
N GLY A 91 8.35 24.92 27.12
CA GLY A 91 7.64 26.01 27.79
C GLY A 91 7.57 25.85 29.30
N SER A 92 7.12 26.90 29.98
CA SER A 92 6.94 26.91 31.43
C SER A 92 5.66 26.17 31.83
N VAL A 93 5.65 25.64 33.05
CA VAL A 93 4.53 24.93 33.67
C VAL A 93 4.20 25.58 35.01
N GLU A 94 2.92 25.59 35.39
CA GLU A 94 2.47 26.16 36.67
C GLU A 94 2.88 25.29 37.86
N ASP A 95 2.74 23.97 37.72
CA ASP A 95 3.03 22.98 38.76
C ASP A 95 4.18 22.06 38.34
N ARG A 96 5.33 22.23 39.02
CA ARG A 96 6.59 21.55 38.72
C ARG A 96 6.57 20.08 39.11
N THR A 97 6.02 19.77 40.28
CA THR A 97 5.90 18.39 40.78
C THR A 97 4.99 17.60 39.85
N ARG A 98 3.85 18.20 39.48
CA ARG A 98 2.93 17.61 38.51
C ARG A 98 3.56 17.42 37.13
N ALA A 99 4.43 18.34 36.69
CA ALA A 99 5.12 18.19 35.41
C ALA A 99 6.04 16.97 35.37
N PHE A 100 6.76 16.72 36.47
CA PHE A 100 7.59 15.52 36.61
C PHE A 100 6.74 14.24 36.60
N GLU A 101 5.71 14.17 37.46
CA GLU A 101 4.82 13.01 37.59
C GLU A 101 4.11 12.68 36.26
N TRP A 102 3.55 13.70 35.62
CA TRP A 102 2.89 13.55 34.32
C TRP A 102 3.84 13.08 33.23
N SER A 103 5.08 13.58 33.24
CA SER A 103 6.09 13.16 32.28
C SER A 103 6.43 11.68 32.44
N GLU A 104 6.62 11.20 33.67
CA GLU A 104 6.89 9.79 33.94
C GLU A 104 5.70 8.89 33.60
N GLU A 105 4.48 9.34 33.88
CA GLU A 105 3.26 8.64 33.47
C GLU A 105 3.15 8.52 31.96
N LEU A 106 3.27 9.63 31.22
CA LEU A 106 3.22 9.64 29.76
C LEU A 106 4.29 8.71 29.18
N MET A 107 5.53 8.82 29.66
CA MET A 107 6.62 7.96 29.21
C MET A 107 6.37 6.49 29.58
N GLY A 108 5.73 6.23 30.72
CA GLY A 108 5.29 4.89 31.15
C GLY A 108 4.27 4.30 30.22
N THR A 109 3.27 5.07 29.82
CA THR A 109 2.25 4.63 28.86
C THR A 109 2.85 4.37 27.48
N VAL A 110 3.65 5.30 26.94
CA VAL A 110 4.08 5.24 25.54
C VAL A 110 5.34 4.39 25.29
N TYR A 111 6.05 3.98 26.34
CA TYR A 111 7.19 3.05 26.26
C TYR A 111 6.92 1.76 27.04
N ASP A 112 6.74 1.85 28.36
CA ASP A 112 6.69 0.66 29.23
C ASP A 112 5.41 -0.15 28.97
N GLY A 113 4.28 0.52 28.75
CA GLY A 113 3.01 -0.10 28.35
C GLY A 113 3.08 -0.86 27.01
N TYR A 114 4.10 -0.56 26.21
CA TYR A 114 4.42 -1.26 24.97
C TYR A 114 5.69 -2.12 25.09
N GLY A 115 6.29 -2.31 26.26
CA GLY A 115 7.53 -3.09 26.43
C GLY A 115 8.73 -2.52 25.65
N ILE A 116 8.76 -1.21 25.40
CA ILE A 116 9.82 -0.53 24.64
C ILE A 116 10.82 0.06 25.63
N GLN A 117 12.10 -0.32 25.53
CA GLN A 117 13.16 0.29 26.33
C GLN A 117 13.33 1.78 26.00
N ARG A 118 13.30 2.63 27.04
CA ARG A 118 13.62 4.06 26.97
C ARG A 118 15.14 4.28 26.85
N SER A 119 15.56 5.41 26.27
CA SER A 119 16.97 5.86 26.30
C SER A 119 17.98 4.85 25.71
N ARG A 120 17.64 4.22 24.59
CA ARG A 120 18.47 3.21 23.92
C ARG A 120 19.88 3.72 23.58
N ARG A 121 20.87 2.85 23.68
CA ARG A 121 22.25 3.03 23.22
C ARG A 121 22.37 2.49 21.80
N LEU A 122 22.53 3.39 20.85
CA LEU A 122 22.51 3.11 19.42
C LEU A 122 23.91 3.29 18.84
N ARG A 123 24.47 2.23 18.27
CA ARG A 123 25.65 2.33 17.40
C ARG A 123 25.18 2.63 15.99
N VAL A 124 25.50 3.80 15.44
CA VAL A 124 25.01 4.20 14.11
C VAL A 124 26.14 4.14 13.11
N LEU A 125 26.05 3.24 12.14
CA LEU A 125 27.01 3.11 11.05
C LEU A 125 26.43 3.78 9.80
N VAL A 126 27.17 4.74 9.25
CA VAL A 126 26.71 5.58 8.15
C VAL A 126 27.59 5.38 6.94
N ASN A 127 27.01 5.05 5.79
CA ASN A 127 27.73 5.13 4.52
C ASN A 127 27.53 6.51 3.89
N PRO A 128 28.51 7.43 3.94
CA PRO A 128 28.36 8.79 3.39
C PRO A 128 28.24 8.81 1.86
N HIS A 129 28.52 7.69 1.19
CA HIS A 129 28.41 7.54 -0.26
C HIS A 129 27.15 6.76 -0.70
N GLY A 130 26.29 6.38 0.24
CA GLY A 130 25.03 5.69 -0.04
C GLY A 130 24.03 6.58 -0.81
N GLY A 131 23.48 6.06 -1.90
CA GLY A 131 22.37 6.66 -2.64
C GLY A 131 22.75 7.64 -3.76
N VAL A 132 21.81 7.89 -4.69
CA VAL A 132 22.00 8.81 -5.81
C VAL A 132 22.25 10.21 -5.26
N LYS A 133 23.39 10.82 -5.60
CA LYS A 133 23.92 12.16 -5.22
C LYS A 133 22.92 13.34 -5.25
N LYS A 134 21.68 13.13 -5.72
CA LYS A 134 20.60 14.11 -5.85
C LYS A 134 19.64 14.19 -4.66
N ARG A 135 19.72 13.32 -3.64
CA ARG A 135 18.88 13.42 -2.42
C ARG A 135 19.55 14.12 -1.22
N LEU A 136 20.81 14.56 -1.35
CA LEU A 136 21.68 15.00 -0.25
C LEU A 136 21.94 16.52 -0.25
N PRO A 137 20.98 17.32 0.24
CA PRO A 137 21.38 18.41 1.15
C PRO A 137 21.01 18.11 2.61
N CYS A 138 20.24 17.03 2.88
CA CYS A 138 19.54 16.86 4.15
C CYS A 138 19.82 15.54 4.91
N PHE A 139 20.80 14.72 4.53
CA PHE A 139 21.05 13.43 5.21
C PHE A 139 22.50 13.25 5.69
N PRO A 140 22.68 12.50 6.79
CA PRO A 140 23.67 12.77 7.81
C PRO A 140 25.03 12.22 7.44
N THR A 141 26.05 13.05 7.47
CA THR A 141 27.31 12.65 8.11
C THR A 141 27.02 12.43 9.60
N SER A 142 27.87 11.69 10.31
CA SER A 142 27.81 11.58 11.79
C SER A 142 27.50 12.90 12.52
N SER A 143 27.91 14.04 11.97
CA SER A 143 27.64 15.40 12.48
C SER A 143 26.20 15.92 12.34
N ASN A 144 25.34 15.30 11.52
CA ASN A 144 24.01 15.79 11.11
C ASN A 144 22.86 14.80 11.38
N LEU A 145 23.03 13.87 12.34
CA LEU A 145 22.02 12.89 12.70
C LEU A 145 20.82 13.53 13.41
N TYR A 146 19.86 14.06 12.65
CA TYR A 146 18.66 14.75 13.16
C TYR A 146 17.43 13.84 13.32
N PHE A 147 17.55 12.54 13.07
CA PHE A 147 16.38 11.65 13.01
C PHE A 147 15.93 11.08 14.36
N VAL A 148 16.79 11.11 15.38
CA VAL A 148 16.40 10.84 16.78
C VAL A 148 16.58 12.13 17.58
N PRO A 149 15.52 12.66 18.23
CA PRO A 149 15.65 13.86 19.05
C PRO A 149 16.67 13.67 20.18
N ARG A 150 17.37 14.75 20.54
CA ARG A 150 18.33 14.73 21.66
C ARG A 150 17.63 14.32 22.96
N GLY A 151 18.26 13.41 23.70
CA GLY A 151 17.74 12.90 24.97
C GLY A 151 16.77 11.73 24.84
N VAL A 152 16.38 11.31 23.63
CA VAL A 152 15.56 10.11 23.41
C VAL A 152 16.40 8.83 23.42
N SER A 153 17.64 8.90 22.94
CA SER A 153 18.57 7.78 22.86
C SER A 153 20.01 8.30 22.92
N SER A 154 20.91 7.47 23.44
CA SER A 154 22.36 7.70 23.36
C SER A 154 22.85 7.21 22.00
N ILE A 155 23.47 8.09 21.21
CA ILE A 155 23.84 7.81 19.82
C ILE A 155 25.36 7.87 19.70
N SER A 156 25.96 6.81 19.17
CA SER A 156 27.40 6.70 18.90
C SER A 156 27.63 6.50 17.40
N PRO A 157 27.74 7.57 16.61
CA PRO A 157 27.82 7.46 15.16
C PRO A 157 29.23 7.27 14.62
N VAL A 158 29.36 6.54 13.52
CA VAL A 158 30.61 6.33 12.77
C VAL A 158 30.32 6.29 11.28
N ASP A 159 31.09 7.08 10.54
CA ASP A 159 31.07 7.08 9.08
C ASP A 159 31.99 5.97 8.56
N THR A 160 31.48 5.12 7.67
CA THR A 160 32.29 4.10 7.00
C THR A 160 33.08 4.71 5.86
N THR A 161 34.27 4.15 5.59
CA THR A 161 35.26 4.77 4.68
C THR A 161 35.57 3.90 3.47
N HIS A 162 35.36 2.59 3.57
CA HIS A 162 35.62 1.61 2.52
C HIS A 162 34.77 0.35 2.74
N HIS A 163 34.74 -0.52 1.74
CA HIS A 163 34.11 -1.84 1.82
C HIS A 163 34.78 -2.70 2.90
N GLY A 164 33.97 -3.36 3.74
CA GLY A 164 34.44 -4.15 4.87
C GLY A 164 34.64 -3.35 6.16
N HIS A 165 34.56 -2.02 6.13
CA HIS A 165 34.77 -1.22 7.36
C HIS A 165 33.68 -1.47 8.41
N ALA A 166 32.42 -1.70 8.00
CA ALA A 166 31.36 -2.00 8.98
C ALA A 166 31.50 -3.41 9.56
N HIS A 167 32.05 -4.35 8.77
CA HIS A 167 32.39 -5.68 9.23
C HIS A 167 33.42 -5.60 10.37
N ASP A 168 34.53 -4.89 10.16
CA ASP A 168 35.59 -4.78 11.16
C ASP A 168 35.09 -4.09 12.44
N ILE A 169 34.27 -3.04 12.30
CA ILE A 169 33.64 -2.39 13.46
C ILE A 169 32.72 -3.36 14.21
N ALA A 170 31.92 -4.15 13.50
CA ALA A 170 30.96 -5.09 14.10
C ALA A 170 31.66 -6.28 14.79
N LYS A 171 32.79 -6.72 14.23
CA LYS A 171 33.64 -7.79 14.78
C LYS A 171 34.23 -7.47 16.14
N ASP A 172 34.52 -6.19 16.39
CA ASP A 172 35.09 -5.71 17.67
C ASP A 172 34.07 -4.90 18.50
N LEU A 173 32.77 -4.97 18.16
CA LEU A 173 31.75 -4.14 18.79
C LEU A 173 31.43 -4.59 20.21
N ALA A 174 31.51 -3.66 21.17
CA ALA A 174 31.01 -3.91 22.52
C ALA A 174 29.54 -4.35 22.52
N THR A 175 29.21 -5.42 23.25
CA THR A 175 27.87 -6.04 23.23
C THR A 175 26.84 -5.31 24.12
N ASN A 176 27.17 -4.12 24.60
CA ASN A 176 26.31 -3.30 25.45
C ASN A 176 25.48 -2.27 24.66
N TYR A 177 25.42 -2.35 23.33
CA TYR A 177 24.47 -1.53 22.56
C TYR A 177 23.09 -2.18 22.55
N ASP A 178 22.06 -1.34 22.62
CA ASP A 178 20.68 -1.78 22.51
C ASP A 178 20.26 -1.98 21.04
N ALA A 179 21.01 -1.40 20.08
CA ALA A 179 20.95 -1.74 18.65
C ALA A 179 22.14 -1.20 17.84
N VAL A 180 22.38 -1.83 16.68
CA VAL A 180 23.19 -1.29 15.57
C VAL A 180 22.27 -0.76 14.47
N VAL A 181 22.45 0.50 14.10
CA VAL A 181 21.67 1.17 13.07
C VAL A 181 22.52 1.31 11.81
N ALA A 182 22.05 0.73 10.71
CA ALA A 182 22.74 0.77 9.42
C ALA A 182 22.09 1.83 8.50
N VAL A 183 22.73 2.99 8.35
CA VAL A 183 22.29 4.08 7.47
C VAL A 183 22.95 3.92 6.10
N SER A 184 22.38 3.03 5.28
CA SER A 184 22.88 2.68 3.93
C SER A 184 21.79 1.88 3.19
N GLY A 185 22.18 0.95 2.31
CA GLY A 185 21.35 -0.16 1.83
C GLY A 185 21.71 -1.49 2.49
N ASP A 186 21.18 -2.58 1.93
CA ASP A 186 21.29 -3.95 2.46
C ASP A 186 22.76 -4.43 2.64
N GLY A 187 23.70 -3.99 1.79
CA GLY A 187 25.11 -4.37 1.89
C GLY A 187 25.80 -3.96 3.20
N LEU A 188 25.40 -2.83 3.81
CA LEU A 188 25.95 -2.45 5.12
C LEU A 188 25.44 -3.37 6.24
N VAL A 189 24.20 -3.85 6.12
CA VAL A 189 23.65 -4.85 7.04
C VAL A 189 24.38 -6.18 6.87
N HIS A 190 24.68 -6.57 5.63
CA HIS A 190 25.48 -7.75 5.31
C HIS A 190 26.86 -7.70 5.97
N GLU A 191 27.57 -6.57 5.88
CA GLU A 191 28.87 -6.39 6.54
C GLU A 191 28.76 -6.53 8.06
N VAL A 192 27.76 -5.89 8.70
CA VAL A 192 27.54 -5.97 10.15
C VAL A 192 27.29 -7.40 10.62
N LEU A 193 26.42 -8.15 9.92
CA LEU A 193 26.08 -9.51 10.33
C LEU A 193 27.23 -10.50 10.15
N ASN A 194 28.08 -10.31 9.14
CA ASN A 194 29.30 -11.10 9.00
C ASN A 194 30.35 -10.71 10.05
N GLY A 195 30.45 -9.43 10.42
CA GLY A 195 31.29 -9.01 11.55
C GLY A 195 30.84 -9.65 12.87
N PHE A 196 29.52 -9.71 13.12
CA PHE A 196 28.97 -10.44 14.27
C PHE A 196 29.31 -11.94 14.25
N ALA A 197 29.38 -12.56 13.07
CA ALA A 197 29.77 -13.97 12.92
C ALA A 197 31.22 -14.23 13.36
N GLU A 198 32.10 -13.25 13.16
CA GLU A 198 33.51 -13.29 13.54
C GLU A 198 33.83 -12.63 14.89
N HIS A 199 32.81 -12.10 15.58
CA HIS A 199 32.98 -11.47 16.89
C HIS A 199 33.51 -12.47 17.91
N ALA A 200 34.23 -12.00 18.94
CA ALA A 200 34.78 -12.87 19.99
C ALA A 200 33.69 -13.64 20.79
N ASP A 201 32.47 -13.11 20.79
CA ASP A 201 31.25 -13.72 21.32
C ASP A 201 30.12 -13.52 20.30
N PRO A 202 30.00 -14.40 19.27
CA PRO A 202 29.04 -14.23 18.19
C PRO A 202 27.59 -14.24 18.68
N ILE A 203 27.26 -15.09 19.66
CA ILE A 203 25.89 -15.23 20.14
C ILE A 203 25.40 -13.95 20.81
N LYS A 204 26.23 -13.31 21.64
CA LYS A 204 25.89 -11.98 22.19
C LYS A 204 25.86 -10.90 21.12
N ALA A 205 26.78 -10.91 20.15
CA ALA A 205 26.77 -9.95 19.04
C ALA A 205 25.46 -10.04 18.22
N PHE A 206 25.05 -11.25 17.82
CA PHE A 206 23.78 -11.47 17.11
C PHE A 206 22.55 -11.11 17.93
N SER A 207 22.65 -11.05 19.27
CA SER A 207 21.55 -10.65 20.15
C SER A 207 21.25 -9.15 20.07
N ILE A 208 22.20 -8.36 19.55
CA ILE A 208 22.05 -6.94 19.33
C ILE A 208 21.13 -6.73 18.14
N PRO A 209 20.01 -6.02 18.31
CA PRO A 209 19.13 -5.68 17.20
C PRO A 209 19.85 -4.92 16.07
N VAL A 210 19.57 -5.27 14.82
CA VAL A 210 20.04 -4.50 13.64
C VAL A 210 18.85 -3.78 13.02
N ALA A 211 18.98 -2.47 12.79
CA ALA A 211 17.90 -1.64 12.25
C ALA A 211 18.35 -0.87 11.00
N PRO A 212 17.78 -1.15 9.82
CA PRO A 212 18.14 -0.44 8.60
C PRO A 212 17.47 0.93 8.53
N ILE A 213 18.21 1.93 8.06
CA ILE A 213 17.68 3.22 7.60
C ILE A 213 17.97 3.35 6.09
N PRO A 214 16.92 3.36 5.23
CA PRO A 214 17.04 3.10 3.79
C PRO A 214 17.58 4.31 3.03
N THR A 215 18.90 4.44 2.94
CA THR A 215 19.59 5.50 2.17
C THR A 215 20.32 4.95 0.95
N GLY A 216 20.40 3.62 0.80
CA GLY A 216 20.99 2.95 -0.35
C GLY A 216 20.04 2.82 -1.55
N SER A 217 20.54 2.19 -2.62
CA SER A 217 19.75 1.84 -3.82
C SER A 217 19.00 0.52 -3.70
N GLY A 218 19.40 -0.37 -2.79
CA GLY A 218 18.70 -1.60 -2.43
C GLY A 218 18.39 -1.56 -0.94
N ASN A 219 17.09 -1.62 -0.59
CA ASN A 219 16.60 -1.50 0.78
C ASN A 219 15.54 -2.57 1.07
N GLY A 220 15.77 -3.79 0.59
CA GLY A 220 14.84 -4.91 0.73
C GLY A 220 14.55 -5.23 2.19
N LEU A 221 15.53 -5.11 3.10
CA LEU A 221 15.28 -5.33 4.53
C LEU A 221 14.29 -4.32 5.11
N SER A 222 14.52 -3.03 4.85
CA SER A 222 13.64 -1.94 5.31
C SER A 222 12.24 -2.07 4.70
N LEU A 223 12.15 -2.47 3.44
CA LEU A 223 10.90 -2.77 2.74
C LEU A 223 10.11 -3.90 3.41
N ASN A 224 10.76 -4.98 3.83
CA ASN A 224 10.10 -6.09 4.51
C ASN A 224 9.63 -5.73 5.93
N LEU A 225 10.35 -4.80 6.60
CA LEU A 225 10.03 -4.36 7.96
C LEU A 225 8.89 -3.34 8.02
N LEU A 226 8.89 -2.34 7.13
CA LEU A 226 7.94 -1.22 7.16
C LEU A 226 6.87 -1.29 6.06
N GLY A 227 7.03 -2.21 5.11
CA GLY A 227 6.12 -2.42 3.99
C GLY A 227 6.32 -1.48 2.80
N GLU A 228 5.57 -1.71 1.72
CA GLU A 228 5.74 -1.03 0.43
C GLU A 228 5.66 0.50 0.53
N LYS A 229 4.75 1.01 1.34
CA LYS A 229 4.51 2.44 1.52
C LYS A 229 5.65 3.14 2.25
N ASP A 230 6.16 2.50 3.31
CA ASP A 230 7.00 3.16 4.33
C ASP A 230 8.45 2.65 4.32
N GLY A 231 8.74 1.56 3.61
CA GLY A 231 10.03 0.87 3.53
C GLY A 231 11.20 1.70 3.00
N PHE A 232 10.92 2.84 2.39
CA PHE A 232 11.93 3.79 1.90
C PHE A 232 11.82 5.17 2.58
N ASP A 233 10.93 5.31 3.56
CA ASP A 233 10.80 6.53 4.35
C ASP A 233 11.78 6.50 5.52
N VAL A 234 12.82 7.32 5.42
CA VAL A 234 13.85 7.41 6.45
C VAL A 234 13.30 7.89 7.79
N THR A 235 12.28 8.76 7.81
CA THR A 235 11.68 9.25 9.06
C THR A 235 10.91 8.14 9.78
N LYS A 236 10.24 7.27 9.04
CA LYS A 236 9.55 6.10 9.60
C LYS A 236 10.53 5.00 10.01
N ALA A 237 11.61 4.81 9.26
CA ALA A 237 12.69 3.92 9.67
C ALA A 237 13.37 4.40 10.97
N ALA A 238 13.59 5.70 11.11
CA ALA A 238 14.10 6.30 12.34
C ALA A 238 13.13 6.16 13.52
N LEU A 239 11.84 6.37 13.31
CA LEU A 239 10.82 6.08 14.32
C LEU A 239 10.87 4.61 14.76
N ASN A 240 11.04 3.69 13.82
CA ASN A 240 11.18 2.26 14.09
C ASN A 240 12.46 1.94 14.87
N VAL A 241 13.57 2.65 14.66
CA VAL A 241 14.78 2.52 15.51
C VAL A 241 14.48 2.86 16.98
N VAL A 242 13.69 3.91 17.22
CA VAL A 242 13.38 4.40 18.58
C VAL A 242 12.29 3.57 19.26
N LYS A 243 11.21 3.29 18.53
CA LYS A 243 9.97 2.73 19.09
C LYS A 243 9.70 1.31 18.63
N GLY A 244 10.54 0.74 17.78
CA GLY A 244 10.37 -0.63 17.32
C GLY A 244 10.72 -1.65 18.41
N GLN A 245 10.10 -2.81 18.35
CA GLN A 245 10.36 -3.95 19.21
C GLN A 245 11.25 -4.97 18.51
N PRO A 246 11.98 -5.81 19.26
CA PRO A 246 12.73 -6.94 18.73
C PRO A 246 11.87 -7.98 17.99
N MET A 247 12.16 -8.29 16.72
CA MET A 247 11.59 -9.46 16.00
C MET A 247 12.66 -10.47 15.64
N LYS A 248 12.35 -11.74 15.93
CA LYS A 248 13.12 -12.91 15.58
C LYS A 248 13.15 -13.13 14.08
N VAL A 249 14.34 -13.29 13.48
CA VAL A 249 14.49 -13.62 12.04
C VAL A 249 15.56 -14.69 11.85
N ASP A 250 15.30 -15.67 10.98
CA ASP A 250 16.27 -16.69 10.62
C ASP A 250 17.41 -16.12 9.77
N LEU A 251 18.61 -16.65 9.99
CA LEU A 251 19.77 -16.46 9.14
C LEU A 251 20.14 -17.73 8.38
N PHE A 252 20.99 -17.55 7.39
CA PHE A 252 21.51 -18.61 6.56
C PHE A 252 23.03 -18.71 6.69
N SER A 253 23.52 -19.92 6.94
CA SER A 253 24.93 -20.24 6.76
C SER A 253 25.15 -20.43 5.26
N PHE A 254 25.94 -19.57 4.65
CA PHE A 254 26.42 -19.74 3.28
C PHE A 254 27.83 -20.32 3.34
N THR A 255 28.07 -21.44 2.66
CA THR A 255 29.37 -22.11 2.68
C THR A 255 29.91 -22.37 1.28
N GLN A 256 31.16 -21.99 1.03
CA GLN A 256 31.88 -22.16 -0.23
C GLN A 256 33.36 -22.33 0.07
N ASP A 257 34.02 -23.31 -0.57
CA ASP A 257 35.46 -23.60 -0.38
C ASP A 257 35.88 -23.70 1.10
N ASP A 258 35.07 -24.38 1.93
CA ASP A 258 35.24 -24.53 3.39
C ASP A 258 35.10 -23.23 4.22
N GLU A 259 34.89 -22.08 3.59
CA GLU A 259 34.57 -20.83 4.25
C GLU A 259 33.07 -20.72 4.52
N ARG A 260 32.71 -20.15 5.69
CA ARG A 260 31.33 -19.90 6.10
C ARG A 260 31.11 -18.40 6.27
N SER A 261 30.12 -17.87 5.55
CA SER A 261 29.59 -16.52 5.73
C SER A 261 28.11 -16.57 6.11
N ILE A 262 27.58 -15.43 6.53
CA ILE A 262 26.19 -15.26 6.91
C ILE A 262 25.45 -14.53 5.80
N SER A 263 24.26 -15.04 5.49
CA SER A 263 23.31 -14.35 4.64
C SER A 263 21.96 -14.20 5.34
N PHE A 264 21.30 -13.06 5.13
CA PHE A 264 20.08 -12.71 5.86
C PHE A 264 18.84 -12.53 4.99
N MET A 265 19.01 -12.29 3.68
CA MET A 265 17.89 -12.04 2.78
C MET A 265 17.89 -12.96 1.59
N SER A 266 18.88 -12.94 0.69
CA SER A 266 18.69 -13.55 -0.61
C SER A 266 19.96 -14.01 -1.32
N GLN A 267 19.89 -15.16 -1.99
CA GLN A 267 20.95 -15.69 -2.84
C GLN A 267 20.39 -15.91 -4.24
N SER A 268 20.92 -15.18 -5.22
CA SER A 268 20.42 -15.19 -6.59
C SER A 268 21.47 -15.69 -7.57
N LEU A 269 21.01 -16.41 -8.60
CA LEU A 269 21.82 -16.89 -9.72
C LEU A 269 21.08 -16.71 -11.05
N GLY A 270 21.85 -16.70 -12.14
CA GLY A 270 21.28 -16.59 -13.49
C GLY A 270 20.65 -15.22 -13.72
N LEU A 271 19.47 -15.19 -14.34
CA LEU A 271 18.80 -13.94 -14.69
C LEU A 271 18.72 -12.96 -13.51
N MET A 272 18.35 -13.42 -12.30
CA MET A 272 18.19 -12.55 -11.13
C MET A 272 19.51 -11.94 -10.65
N ALA A 273 20.61 -12.71 -10.65
CA ALA A 273 21.93 -12.17 -10.32
C ALA A 273 22.43 -11.17 -11.37
N ASP A 274 22.10 -11.39 -12.64
CA ASP A 274 22.43 -10.47 -13.73
C ASP A 274 21.64 -9.14 -13.62
N LEU A 275 20.45 -9.14 -13.00
CA LEU A 275 19.72 -7.91 -12.68
C LEU A 275 20.41 -7.11 -11.60
N ASP A 276 20.89 -7.81 -10.58
CA ASP A 276 21.40 -7.18 -9.36
C ASP A 276 22.83 -6.69 -9.56
N VAL A 277 23.76 -7.62 -9.78
CA VAL A 277 25.18 -7.31 -9.93
C VAL A 277 25.50 -6.86 -11.36
N GLY A 278 24.83 -7.44 -12.36
CA GLY A 278 25.06 -7.10 -13.76
C GLY A 278 24.69 -5.66 -14.13
N THR A 279 23.95 -4.94 -13.26
CA THR A 279 23.54 -3.54 -13.47
C THR A 279 24.22 -2.55 -12.52
N GLU A 280 25.26 -2.93 -11.78
CA GLU A 280 25.93 -2.03 -10.82
C GLU A 280 26.51 -0.77 -11.46
N HIS A 281 27.08 -0.89 -12.65
CA HIS A 281 27.56 0.24 -13.45
C HIS A 281 26.43 1.25 -13.81
N LEU A 282 25.16 0.87 -13.62
CA LEU A 282 23.96 1.68 -13.84
C LEU A 282 23.35 2.21 -12.53
N ARG A 283 24.06 2.17 -11.39
CA ARG A 283 23.57 2.70 -10.09
C ARG A 283 23.05 4.15 -10.16
N TRP A 284 23.52 4.94 -11.12
CA TRP A 284 23.03 6.30 -11.38
C TRP A 284 21.53 6.37 -11.74
N MET A 285 20.94 5.25 -12.21
CA MET A 285 19.52 5.14 -12.56
C MET A 285 18.60 4.83 -11.37
N GLY A 286 19.16 4.56 -10.19
CA GLY A 286 18.38 4.04 -9.05
C GLY A 286 17.66 2.73 -9.42
N ASP A 287 16.43 2.56 -8.93
CA ASP A 287 15.64 1.32 -9.07
C ASP A 287 15.35 0.95 -10.54
N THR A 288 15.33 1.93 -11.46
CA THR A 288 15.11 1.67 -12.90
C THR A 288 16.19 0.76 -13.50
N ARG A 289 17.39 0.67 -12.89
CA ARG A 289 18.45 -0.24 -13.34
C ARG A 289 18.00 -1.69 -13.40
N PHE A 290 17.16 -2.13 -12.46
CA PHE A 290 16.67 -3.51 -12.39
C PHE A 290 15.73 -3.82 -13.56
N ILE A 291 14.88 -2.85 -13.97
CA ILE A 291 14.01 -2.97 -15.15
C ILE A 291 14.85 -3.09 -16.43
N VAL A 292 15.89 -2.26 -16.57
CA VAL A 292 16.82 -2.34 -17.70
C VAL A 292 17.55 -3.67 -17.73
N GLY A 293 18.01 -4.15 -16.56
CA GLY A 293 18.57 -5.48 -16.40
C GLY A 293 17.60 -6.56 -16.89
N MET A 294 16.33 -6.44 -16.56
CA MET A 294 15.32 -7.43 -16.91
C MET A 294 15.08 -7.48 -18.42
N LEU A 295 14.95 -6.32 -19.06
CA LEU A 295 14.82 -6.23 -20.51
C LEU A 295 16.04 -6.82 -21.22
N ARG A 296 17.26 -6.49 -20.76
CA ARG A 296 18.49 -7.05 -21.29
C ARG A 296 18.55 -8.57 -21.10
N GLY A 297 18.17 -9.05 -19.92
CA GLY A 297 18.14 -10.46 -19.58
C GLY A 297 17.11 -11.24 -20.42
N LEU A 298 15.94 -10.67 -20.69
CA LEU A 298 14.92 -11.23 -21.59
C LEU A 298 15.38 -11.28 -23.04
N ILE A 299 16.12 -10.28 -23.51
CA ILE A 299 16.70 -10.26 -24.86
C ILE A 299 17.74 -11.39 -24.97
N GLN A 300 18.68 -11.47 -24.03
CA GLN A 300 19.74 -12.48 -24.05
C GLN A 300 19.23 -13.90 -23.80
N PHE A 301 18.24 -14.04 -22.91
CA PHE A 301 17.52 -15.26 -22.57
C PHE A 301 18.43 -16.49 -22.34
N LYS A 302 19.44 -16.30 -21.50
CA LYS A 302 20.47 -17.32 -21.21
C LYS A 302 20.03 -18.25 -20.10
N ALA A 303 20.32 -19.53 -20.25
CA ALA A 303 20.18 -20.51 -19.18
C ALA A 303 21.18 -20.22 -18.04
N CYS A 304 20.72 -20.36 -16.80
CA CYS A 304 21.55 -20.44 -15.61
C CYS A 304 22.29 -21.79 -15.60
N PRO A 305 23.64 -21.80 -15.74
CA PRO A 305 24.39 -23.03 -15.91
C PRO A 305 24.69 -23.67 -14.55
N VAL A 306 23.66 -24.13 -13.85
CA VAL A 306 23.77 -24.76 -12.53
C VAL A 306 22.86 -25.96 -12.38
N GLN A 307 23.24 -26.86 -11.48
CA GLN A 307 22.39 -27.91 -10.93
C GLN A 307 22.14 -27.59 -9.46
N ILE A 308 20.88 -27.67 -9.02
CA ILE A 308 20.48 -27.42 -7.63
C ILE A 308 19.96 -28.70 -7.00
N SER A 309 20.39 -28.97 -5.77
CA SER A 309 19.77 -29.97 -4.90
C SER A 309 19.27 -29.31 -3.61
N TYR A 310 18.14 -29.74 -3.07
CA TYR A 310 17.58 -29.21 -1.83
C TYR A 310 17.00 -30.31 -0.93
N LYS A 311 17.00 -30.05 0.38
CA LYS A 311 16.35 -30.89 1.39
C LYS A 311 15.02 -30.23 1.80
N ALA A 312 13.93 -30.70 1.20
CA ALA A 312 12.62 -30.10 1.36
C ALA A 312 12.00 -30.36 2.74
N ALA A 313 11.38 -29.33 3.30
CA ALA A 313 10.45 -29.43 4.41
C ALA A 313 8.99 -29.47 3.91
N GLU A 314 8.67 -28.65 2.91
CA GLU A 314 7.35 -28.62 2.25
C GLU A 314 7.52 -28.29 0.76
N LYS A 315 6.69 -28.91 -0.08
CA LYS A 315 6.64 -28.65 -1.54
C LYS A 315 5.23 -28.27 -2.01
N ASP A 316 4.20 -28.49 -1.20
CA ASP A 316 2.83 -28.15 -1.50
C ASP A 316 2.57 -26.65 -1.24
N LYS A 317 2.43 -25.90 -2.34
CA LYS A 317 2.18 -24.47 -2.29
C LYS A 317 0.92 -24.07 -1.54
N ARG A 318 -0.12 -24.93 -1.49
CA ARG A 318 -1.36 -24.64 -0.75
C ARG A 318 -1.13 -24.75 0.75
N LYS A 319 -0.48 -25.83 1.19
CA LYS A 319 -0.12 -26.01 2.60
C LYS A 319 0.77 -24.89 3.13
N MET A 320 1.75 -24.44 2.34
CA MET A 320 2.58 -23.29 2.69
C MET A 320 1.75 -22.01 2.85
N ALA A 321 0.83 -21.75 1.92
CA ALA A 321 -0.03 -20.56 1.98
C ALA A 321 -1.00 -20.59 3.18
N GLU A 322 -1.54 -21.77 3.50
CA GLU A 322 -2.39 -22.00 4.68
C GLU A 322 -1.60 -21.84 5.98
N SER A 323 -0.40 -22.43 6.08
CA SER A 323 0.50 -22.29 7.23
C SER A 323 0.90 -20.85 7.46
N ALA A 324 1.29 -20.14 6.40
CA ALA A 324 1.58 -18.72 6.46
C ALA A 324 0.36 -17.95 7.00
N SER A 325 -0.84 -18.20 6.45
CA SER A 325 -2.10 -17.58 6.90
C SER A 325 -2.43 -17.84 8.37
N ALA A 326 -2.24 -19.07 8.83
CA ALA A 326 -2.46 -19.44 10.23
C ALA A 326 -1.49 -18.71 11.16
N HIS A 327 -0.21 -18.63 10.79
CA HIS A 327 0.80 -17.86 11.53
C HIS A 327 0.42 -16.38 11.61
N ARG A 328 -0.04 -15.74 10.51
CA ARG A 328 -0.51 -14.34 10.53
C ARG A 328 -1.60 -14.11 11.59
N ASN A 329 -2.60 -14.99 11.60
CA ASN A 329 -3.73 -14.89 12.51
C ASN A 329 -3.34 -15.11 13.98
N ALA A 330 -2.30 -15.91 14.24
CA ALA A 330 -1.77 -16.13 15.58
C ALA A 330 -1.00 -14.91 16.08
N VAL A 331 -0.08 -14.36 15.27
CA VAL A 331 0.69 -13.17 15.66
C VAL A 331 -0.22 -11.94 15.77
N ALA A 332 -1.34 -11.86 15.04
CA ALA A 332 -2.32 -10.77 15.21
C ALA A 332 -3.06 -10.80 16.57
N LYS A 333 -3.04 -11.94 17.28
CA LYS A 333 -3.72 -12.12 18.57
C LYS A 333 -2.79 -12.03 19.77
N ASP A 334 -1.50 -12.26 19.58
CA ASP A 334 -0.50 -12.19 20.63
C ASP A 334 0.19 -10.82 20.64
N THR A 335 -0.09 -10.01 21.65
CA THR A 335 0.57 -8.72 21.92
C THR A 335 1.61 -8.82 23.03
N SER A 336 1.86 -10.01 23.56
CA SER A 336 2.82 -10.23 24.63
C SER A 336 4.15 -10.75 24.06
N ALA A 337 5.18 -9.91 24.10
CA ALA A 337 6.54 -10.33 23.82
C ALA A 337 7.01 -11.25 24.97
N SER A 338 6.93 -12.57 24.78
CA SER A 338 7.55 -13.52 25.68
C SER A 338 9.08 -13.40 25.56
N ALA A 339 9.71 -12.89 26.61
CA ALA A 339 11.15 -13.00 26.81
C ALA A 339 11.47 -14.46 27.18
N ALA A 340 12.10 -15.18 26.25
CA ALA A 340 12.64 -16.51 26.53
C ALA A 340 14.13 -16.40 26.89
N GLU A 341 14.51 -17.23 27.85
CA GLU A 341 15.73 -17.26 28.66
C GLU A 341 17.04 -17.33 27.85
N GLY A 342 18.09 -16.77 28.46
CA GLY A 342 19.45 -16.76 27.93
C GLY A 342 20.06 -18.16 27.95
N ASP A 343 20.75 -18.50 26.87
CA ASP A 343 21.33 -19.82 26.68
C ASP A 343 22.81 -19.70 26.24
N THR A 344 23.61 -20.68 26.61
CA THR A 344 25.05 -20.55 26.97
C THR A 344 26.07 -20.91 25.87
N ALA A 345 25.74 -20.86 24.57
CA ALA A 345 26.73 -21.21 23.54
C ALA A 345 27.67 -20.04 23.21
N GLU A 346 28.96 -20.36 23.03
CA GLU A 346 30.02 -19.38 22.75
C GLU A 346 30.36 -19.24 21.26
N THR A 347 29.87 -20.15 20.40
CA THR A 347 30.19 -20.17 18.96
C THR A 347 28.96 -20.39 18.09
N LEU A 348 29.09 -20.07 16.80
CA LEU A 348 28.08 -20.46 15.80
C LEU A 348 27.87 -21.97 15.83
N PRO A 349 26.62 -22.44 15.64
CA PRO A 349 26.33 -23.86 15.67
C PRO A 349 26.97 -24.57 14.47
N PRO A 350 27.40 -25.84 14.63
CA PRO A 350 27.98 -26.61 13.54
C PRO A 350 26.96 -26.84 12.42
N LEU A 351 27.46 -27.01 11.20
CA LEU A 351 26.61 -27.26 10.03
C LEU A 351 25.87 -28.60 10.20
N ARG A 352 24.55 -28.59 9.96
CA ARG A 352 23.72 -29.81 10.05
C ARG A 352 23.95 -30.72 8.86
N PHE A 353 24.17 -30.12 7.69
CA PHE A 353 24.42 -30.84 6.46
C PHE A 353 25.86 -30.61 6.03
N GLN A 354 26.69 -31.64 6.08
CA GLN A 354 28.08 -31.51 5.66
C GLN A 354 28.16 -31.36 4.14
N PRO A 355 29.00 -30.44 3.62
CA PRO A 355 29.26 -30.32 2.18
C PRO A 355 29.67 -31.68 1.58
N GLY A 356 29.14 -32.01 0.40
CA GLY A 356 29.41 -33.28 -0.27
C GLY A 356 28.69 -34.51 0.28
N SER A 357 27.92 -34.41 1.38
CA SER A 357 27.12 -35.54 1.87
C SER A 357 25.99 -35.88 0.85
N SER A 358 26.04 -37.10 0.29
CA SER A 358 25.05 -37.61 -0.67
C SER A 358 23.94 -38.43 0.01
N GLY A 359 23.64 -38.13 1.28
CA GLY A 359 22.69 -38.89 2.09
C GLY A 359 21.24 -38.87 1.57
N GLU A 360 20.40 -39.74 2.12
CA GLU A 360 18.97 -39.80 1.80
C GLU A 360 18.24 -38.45 2.02
N GLY A 361 17.28 -38.15 1.14
CA GLY A 361 16.36 -37.00 1.30
C GLY A 361 16.70 -35.73 0.52
N TRP A 362 17.79 -35.69 -0.25
CA TRP A 362 18.06 -34.60 -1.20
C TRP A 362 17.27 -34.79 -2.50
N THR A 363 16.61 -33.74 -2.97
CA THR A 363 15.97 -33.69 -4.30
C THR A 363 16.81 -32.83 -5.23
N THR A 364 17.18 -33.35 -6.40
CA THR A 364 17.91 -32.59 -7.44
C THR A 364 16.96 -32.18 -8.56
N ILE A 365 17.12 -30.96 -9.07
CA ILE A 365 16.42 -30.49 -10.27
C ILE A 365 17.34 -30.72 -11.48
N ASP A 366 16.93 -31.64 -12.36
CA ASP A 366 17.66 -32.04 -13.58
C ASP A 366 17.03 -31.43 -14.85
N GLU A 367 16.71 -30.14 -14.82
CA GLU A 367 16.26 -29.39 -16.00
C GLU A 367 17.01 -28.04 -16.14
N PRO A 368 17.17 -27.50 -17.37
CA PRO A 368 17.81 -26.20 -17.55
C PRO A 368 17.02 -25.09 -16.85
N LEU A 369 17.70 -24.31 -16.00
CA LEU A 369 17.08 -23.21 -15.27
C LEU A 369 17.32 -21.86 -15.96
N LEU A 370 16.38 -20.93 -15.81
CA LEU A 370 16.57 -19.52 -16.14
C LEU A 370 17.23 -18.76 -14.97
N TYR A 371 16.76 -19.04 -13.75
CA TYR A 371 17.35 -18.53 -12.52
C TYR A 371 17.03 -19.42 -11.33
N VAL A 372 17.87 -19.29 -10.30
CA VAL A 372 17.64 -19.76 -8.94
C VAL A 372 17.59 -18.53 -8.06
N TYR A 373 16.61 -18.49 -7.16
CA TYR A 373 16.53 -17.46 -6.15
C TYR A 373 16.10 -18.09 -4.83
N ALA A 374 16.90 -17.94 -3.78
CA ALA A 374 16.56 -18.45 -2.46
C ALA A 374 16.69 -17.34 -1.43
N GLY A 375 15.96 -17.43 -0.32
CA GLY A 375 16.04 -16.39 0.70
C GLY A 375 14.96 -16.39 1.77
N LYS A 376 14.86 -15.22 2.41
CA LYS A 376 13.90 -14.81 3.43
C LYS A 376 13.35 -13.44 3.10
N GLY A 377 12.12 -13.17 3.53
CA GLY A 377 11.49 -11.88 3.37
C GLY A 377 10.68 -11.83 2.09
N PRO A 378 9.38 -11.52 2.16
CA PRO A 378 8.52 -11.56 0.98
C PRO A 378 8.99 -10.73 -0.22
N PHE A 379 9.51 -9.53 0.04
CA PHE A 379 9.98 -8.62 -0.98
C PHE A 379 11.50 -8.63 -1.10
N VAL A 380 11.99 -8.75 -2.32
CA VAL A 380 13.43 -8.56 -2.61
C VAL A 380 13.71 -7.18 -3.23
N GLY A 381 12.65 -6.48 -3.60
CA GLY A 381 12.62 -5.12 -4.12
C GLY A 381 11.17 -4.63 -4.19
N ARG A 382 10.97 -3.33 -4.38
CA ARG A 382 9.62 -2.71 -4.33
C ARG A 382 8.62 -3.38 -5.28
N ASP A 383 9.09 -3.73 -6.47
CA ASP A 383 8.23 -4.25 -7.54
C ASP A 383 8.24 -5.78 -7.64
N TYR A 384 8.90 -6.48 -6.70
CA TYR A 384 9.03 -7.93 -6.77
C TYR A 384 8.94 -8.64 -5.40
N MET A 385 7.84 -9.35 -5.21
CA MET A 385 7.58 -10.25 -4.08
C MET A 385 7.95 -11.69 -4.49
N ALA A 386 9.22 -12.06 -4.32
CA ALA A 386 9.72 -13.38 -4.67
C ALA A 386 9.23 -14.49 -3.73
N PHE A 387 9.01 -14.16 -2.44
CA PHE A 387 8.77 -15.14 -1.37
C PHE A 387 7.46 -14.88 -0.59
N PRO A 388 6.27 -14.89 -1.22
CA PRO A 388 5.02 -14.42 -0.62
C PRO A 388 4.52 -15.25 0.58
N VAL A 389 5.07 -16.43 0.81
CA VAL A 389 4.78 -17.31 1.95
C VAL A 389 5.98 -17.45 2.89
N SER A 390 6.97 -16.57 2.76
CA SER A 390 8.09 -16.49 3.69
C SER A 390 7.60 -16.07 5.07
N LEU A 391 8.06 -16.78 6.09
CA LEU A 391 7.83 -16.45 7.50
C LEU A 391 9.17 -16.08 8.11
N PRO A 392 9.26 -15.13 9.05
CA PRO A 392 10.53 -14.62 9.54
C PRO A 392 11.36 -15.65 10.30
N ASP A 393 10.75 -16.60 11.01
CA ASP A 393 11.42 -17.49 11.98
C ASP A 393 10.96 -18.98 11.94
N ASP A 394 10.49 -19.43 10.76
CA ASP A 394 10.05 -20.83 10.56
C ASP A 394 11.22 -21.85 10.50
N GLY A 395 12.47 -21.39 10.54
CA GLY A 395 13.67 -22.22 10.43
C GLY A 395 13.92 -22.78 9.03
N LEU A 396 13.30 -22.17 8.01
CA LEU A 396 13.33 -22.63 6.63
C LEU A 396 13.81 -21.53 5.67
N ILE A 397 14.40 -21.97 4.56
CA ILE A 397 14.75 -21.14 3.40
C ILE A 397 13.64 -21.31 2.36
N ASP A 398 13.16 -20.21 1.79
CA ASP A 398 12.29 -20.23 0.63
C ASP A 398 13.13 -20.31 -0.65
N VAL A 399 13.04 -21.41 -1.39
CA VAL A 399 13.81 -21.67 -2.61
C VAL A 399 12.88 -21.61 -3.83
N VAL A 400 13.20 -20.70 -4.75
CA VAL A 400 12.50 -20.48 -6.02
C VAL A 400 13.41 -20.86 -7.17
N THR A 401 12.92 -21.72 -8.06
CA THR A 401 13.60 -22.02 -9.32
C THR A 401 12.64 -21.90 -10.48
N VAL A 402 13.07 -21.22 -11.54
CA VAL A 402 12.29 -21.10 -12.77
C VAL A 402 13.04 -21.80 -13.90
N PRO A 403 12.48 -22.86 -14.49
CA PRO A 403 13.05 -23.51 -15.66
C PRO A 403 13.12 -22.57 -16.86
N LEU A 404 14.04 -22.88 -17.77
CA LEU A 404 14.12 -22.20 -19.06
C LEU A 404 12.87 -22.54 -19.87
N SER A 405 11.95 -21.58 -19.97
CA SER A 405 10.68 -21.68 -20.69
C SER A 405 10.65 -20.70 -21.87
N SER A 406 9.48 -20.26 -22.36
CA SER A 406 9.45 -19.22 -23.39
C SER A 406 9.57 -17.81 -22.79
N ARG A 407 10.07 -16.83 -23.55
CA ARG A 407 10.08 -15.41 -23.12
C ARG A 407 8.68 -14.93 -22.71
N LYS A 408 7.63 -15.40 -23.41
CA LYS A 408 6.25 -15.08 -23.09
C LYS A 408 5.86 -15.61 -21.71
N ASP A 409 6.24 -16.85 -21.38
CA ASP A 409 5.95 -17.45 -20.07
C ASP A 409 6.65 -16.68 -18.94
N VAL A 410 7.88 -16.22 -19.17
CA VAL A 410 8.60 -15.37 -18.21
C VAL A 410 7.90 -14.04 -18.03
N VAL A 411 7.53 -13.35 -19.12
CA VAL A 411 6.80 -12.06 -19.04
C VAL A 411 5.45 -12.23 -18.36
N VAL A 412 4.69 -13.28 -18.70
CA VAL A 412 3.41 -13.59 -18.03
C VAL A 412 3.61 -13.92 -16.56
N GLY A 413 4.66 -14.68 -16.23
CA GLY A 413 5.03 -15.01 -14.86
C GLY A 413 5.48 -13.80 -14.02
N MET A 414 5.80 -12.68 -14.65
CA MET A 414 6.09 -11.41 -13.98
C MET A 414 4.86 -10.52 -13.79
N VAL A 415 3.73 -10.80 -14.45
CA VAL A 415 2.50 -10.05 -14.21
C VAL A 415 2.01 -10.35 -12.79
N GLY A 416 1.85 -9.31 -11.97
CA GLY A 416 1.50 -9.46 -10.55
C GLY A 416 2.68 -9.87 -9.65
N ALA A 417 3.91 -9.80 -10.14
CA ALA A 417 5.13 -10.10 -9.38
C ALA A 417 5.26 -9.27 -8.08
N SER A 418 4.84 -8.01 -8.07
CA SER A 418 4.80 -7.18 -6.85
C SER A 418 3.78 -7.64 -5.80
N LYS A 419 2.78 -8.43 -6.22
CA LYS A 419 1.74 -9.02 -5.36
C LYS A 419 2.02 -10.49 -5.01
N GLY A 420 3.12 -11.06 -5.52
CA GLY A 420 3.46 -12.46 -5.33
C GLY A 420 2.64 -13.43 -6.19
N ASP A 421 1.91 -12.96 -7.21
CA ASP A 421 1.06 -13.82 -8.06
C ASP A 421 1.87 -14.89 -8.80
N SER A 422 3.15 -14.61 -9.08
CA SER A 422 4.11 -15.54 -9.69
C SER A 422 4.24 -16.85 -8.92
N TYR A 423 4.00 -16.83 -7.60
CA TYR A 423 4.00 -18.02 -6.74
C TYR A 423 3.04 -19.10 -7.24
N TRP A 424 1.89 -18.73 -7.81
CA TRP A 424 0.91 -19.70 -8.29
C TRP A 424 1.20 -20.23 -9.70
N SER A 425 2.23 -19.71 -10.37
CA SER A 425 2.63 -20.20 -11.68
C SER A 425 3.04 -21.67 -11.62
N PRO A 426 2.55 -22.53 -12.54
CA PRO A 426 2.97 -23.92 -12.62
C PRO A 426 4.42 -24.07 -13.11
N LYS A 427 5.01 -23.01 -13.69
CA LYS A 427 6.39 -22.97 -14.17
C LYS A 427 7.39 -22.49 -13.13
N LEU A 428 6.92 -21.98 -11.99
CA LEU A 428 7.77 -21.57 -10.89
C LEU A 428 7.78 -22.69 -9.86
N HIS A 429 8.92 -23.30 -9.58
CA HIS A 429 9.04 -24.24 -8.47
C HIS A 429 9.35 -23.45 -7.20
N TYR A 430 8.56 -23.69 -6.16
CA TYR A 430 8.72 -23.07 -4.85
C TYR A 430 8.80 -24.18 -3.81
N VAL A 431 9.85 -24.17 -3.00
CA VAL A 431 10.08 -25.16 -1.96
C VAL A 431 10.52 -24.46 -0.69
N LYS A 432 9.93 -24.83 0.44
CA LYS A 432 10.52 -24.52 1.75
C LYS A 432 11.53 -25.62 2.07
N ALA A 433 12.79 -25.25 2.28
CA ALA A 433 13.90 -26.18 2.45
C ALA A 433 14.67 -25.92 3.74
N HIS A 434 15.20 -26.98 4.35
CA HIS A 434 16.15 -26.85 5.46
C HIS A 434 17.54 -26.43 4.97
N ALA A 435 17.91 -26.89 3.77
CA ALA A 435 19.16 -26.58 3.10
C ALA A 435 19.04 -26.79 1.59
N TYR A 436 19.90 -26.11 0.84
CA TYR A 436 20.10 -26.37 -0.59
C TYR A 436 21.58 -26.22 -0.97
N ARG A 437 21.97 -26.83 -2.08
CA ARG A 437 23.32 -26.72 -2.66
C ARG A 437 23.22 -26.49 -4.15
N VAL A 438 24.19 -25.77 -4.68
CA VAL A 438 24.24 -25.44 -6.10
C VAL A 438 25.61 -25.79 -6.64
N LYS A 439 25.62 -26.59 -7.71
CA LYS A 439 26.80 -26.98 -8.45
C LYS A 439 26.84 -26.27 -9.81
N PRO A 440 27.85 -25.42 -10.08
CA PRO A 440 28.06 -24.84 -11.40
C PRO A 440 28.33 -25.89 -12.47
N LEU A 441 27.68 -25.75 -13.61
CA LEU A 441 27.90 -26.57 -14.82
C LEU A 441 28.87 -25.89 -15.81
N LYS A 442 29.24 -24.63 -15.56
CA LYS A 442 30.21 -23.86 -16.33
C LYS A 442 31.12 -23.05 -15.40
N LYS A 443 32.32 -22.70 -15.90
CA LYS A 443 33.31 -21.89 -15.18
C LYS A 443 32.91 -20.41 -14.99
N LYS A 444 31.93 -19.91 -15.74
CA LYS A 444 31.49 -18.51 -15.71
C LYS A 444 29.99 -18.43 -15.44
N GLY A 445 29.62 -17.49 -14.58
CA GLY A 445 28.24 -17.16 -14.21
C GLY A 445 28.24 -16.05 -13.17
N SER A 446 27.04 -15.68 -12.71
CA SER A 446 26.82 -14.64 -11.71
C SER A 446 26.17 -15.27 -10.49
N LEU A 447 26.69 -14.95 -9.31
CA LEU A 447 26.13 -15.30 -8.00
C LEU A 447 26.12 -14.03 -7.16
N ALA A 448 24.97 -13.69 -6.59
CA ALA A 448 24.85 -12.61 -5.63
C ALA A 448 24.27 -13.13 -4.32
N VAL A 449 24.83 -12.69 -3.19
CA VAL A 449 24.38 -13.02 -1.83
C VAL A 449 24.12 -11.70 -1.10
N ASP A 450 22.88 -11.47 -0.70
CA ASP A 450 22.36 -10.21 -0.14
C ASP A 450 22.66 -8.97 -0.99
N GLY A 451 22.79 -9.15 -2.31
CA GLY A 451 23.15 -8.12 -3.27
C GLY A 451 24.65 -7.95 -3.50
N GLU A 452 25.50 -8.65 -2.74
CA GLU A 452 26.95 -8.63 -2.89
C GLU A 452 27.44 -9.72 -3.85
N LEU A 453 28.46 -9.42 -4.65
CA LEU A 453 29.00 -10.35 -5.64
C LEU A 453 29.85 -11.44 -4.97
N TYR A 454 29.53 -12.70 -5.26
CA TYR A 454 30.30 -13.85 -4.80
C TYR A 454 30.94 -14.63 -5.96
N PRO A 455 32.03 -15.36 -5.73
CA PRO A 455 32.60 -16.26 -6.72
C PRO A 455 31.60 -17.31 -7.20
N PHE A 456 31.49 -17.49 -8.52
CA PHE A 456 30.61 -18.48 -9.14
C PHE A 456 31.20 -19.90 -9.03
N LYS A 457 31.23 -20.45 -7.82
CA LYS A 457 31.69 -21.79 -7.48
C LYS A 457 30.57 -22.59 -6.79
N GLU A 458 30.83 -23.87 -6.52
CA GLU A 458 29.91 -24.70 -5.76
C GLU A 458 29.70 -24.13 -4.35
N PHE A 459 28.47 -24.14 -3.86
CA PHE A 459 28.15 -23.66 -2.53
C PHE A 459 26.96 -24.41 -1.95
N GLN A 460 26.81 -24.30 -0.63
CA GLN A 460 25.68 -24.81 0.13
C GLN A 460 25.14 -23.72 1.05
N VAL A 461 23.83 -23.74 1.27
CA VAL A 461 23.14 -22.86 2.20
C VAL A 461 22.25 -23.69 3.12
N GLU A 462 22.30 -23.41 4.42
CA GLU A 462 21.39 -24.00 5.40
C GLU A 462 20.82 -22.95 6.35
N SER A 463 19.56 -23.13 6.75
CA SER A 463 18.96 -22.28 7.78
C SER A 463 19.59 -22.58 9.14
N ILE A 464 20.06 -21.53 9.79
CA ILE A 464 20.60 -21.59 11.14
C ILE A 464 19.42 -21.70 12.11
N SER A 465 18.95 -22.92 12.39
CA SER A 465 17.77 -23.15 13.24
C SER A 465 18.11 -23.72 14.62
N VAL A 466 19.14 -23.22 15.29
CA VAL A 466 19.43 -23.65 16.68
C VAL A 466 18.55 -22.87 17.64
N PRO A 467 18.00 -23.49 18.71
CA PRO A 467 17.23 -22.79 19.75
C PRO A 467 17.95 -21.55 20.30
N LEU A 468 19.30 -21.60 20.37
CA LEU A 468 20.22 -20.52 20.74
C LEU A 468 20.27 -19.31 19.79
N LEU A 469 19.85 -19.48 18.53
CA LEU A 469 19.77 -18.42 17.52
C LEU A 469 18.35 -18.18 17.01
N ARG A 470 17.38 -18.92 17.57
CA ARG A 470 15.97 -18.79 17.27
C ARG A 470 15.47 -17.49 17.90
N GLY A 471 15.65 -16.42 17.14
CA GLY A 471 15.31 -15.07 17.55
C GLY A 471 16.31 -14.29 18.33
N THR A 472 17.56 -14.57 18.04
CA THR A 472 18.67 -13.80 18.57
C THR A 472 18.84 -12.55 17.73
N ILE A 473 18.66 -12.62 16.40
CA ILE A 473 18.44 -11.41 15.61
C ILE A 473 17.10 -10.82 15.98
N ARG A 474 17.19 -9.56 16.37
CA ARG A 474 16.08 -8.71 16.70
C ARG A 474 16.07 -7.61 15.64
N LEU A 475 15.20 -7.70 14.64
CA LEU A 475 14.95 -6.51 13.83
C LEU A 475 13.99 -5.62 14.61
N TYR A 476 14.27 -4.32 14.72
CA TYR A 476 13.24 -3.44 15.26
C TYR A 476 12.03 -3.43 14.32
N PHE A 477 10.83 -3.62 14.85
CA PHE A 477 9.57 -3.54 14.12
C PHE A 477 8.54 -2.70 14.88
N ASN A 478 7.63 -2.06 14.17
CA ASN A 478 6.54 -1.31 14.79
C ASN A 478 5.24 -2.14 14.80
N PRO A 479 4.66 -2.48 15.97
CA PRO A 479 3.39 -3.22 16.04
C PRO A 479 2.17 -2.46 15.48
N THR A 480 2.26 -1.13 15.31
CA THR A 480 1.19 -0.27 14.75
C THR A 480 1.36 0.04 13.27
N THR A 481 2.51 -0.24 12.66
CA THR A 481 2.72 -0.05 11.20
C THR A 481 2.58 -1.39 10.49
N ILE A 482 1.70 -1.40 9.49
CA ILE A 482 1.23 -2.56 8.71
C ILE A 482 2.36 -3.54 8.38
N ARG A 483 2.21 -4.79 8.84
CA ARG A 483 3.21 -5.86 8.71
C ARG A 483 3.35 -6.30 7.25
N VAL A 484 4.56 -6.53 6.76
CA VAL A 484 4.75 -7.24 5.48
C VAL A 484 5.40 -8.61 5.67
N MET A 485 6.38 -8.76 6.56
CA MET A 485 6.86 -10.09 6.98
C MET A 485 5.80 -10.94 7.69
N ILE A 486 4.72 -10.33 8.20
CA ILE A 486 3.63 -11.02 8.90
C ILE A 486 2.29 -10.82 8.20
N ASP A 487 2.00 -9.71 7.51
CA ASP A 487 0.77 -9.54 6.71
C ASP A 487 1.09 -9.51 5.20
N CYS A 488 1.47 -10.66 4.64
CA CYS A 488 1.54 -10.78 3.18
C CYS A 488 0.17 -11.02 2.55
N VAL A 489 -0.09 -10.20 1.52
CA VAL A 489 -1.11 -10.21 0.45
C VAL A 489 -2.12 -11.35 0.54
N GLY A 490 -3.41 -11.01 0.51
CA GLY A 490 -4.54 -11.95 0.52
C GLY A 490 -4.48 -12.96 -0.62
N ILE A 491 -3.73 -14.05 -0.42
CA ILE A 491 -3.71 -15.20 -1.30
C ILE A 491 -5.01 -15.96 -1.08
N ASN A 492 -6.05 -15.58 -1.82
CA ASN A 492 -7.28 -16.35 -1.89
C ASN A 492 -6.98 -17.67 -2.62
N VAL A 493 -6.94 -18.77 -1.88
CA VAL A 493 -6.89 -20.14 -2.44
C VAL A 493 -8.26 -20.46 -3.07
N ARG A 494 -8.60 -19.81 -4.18
CA ARG A 494 -9.66 -20.26 -5.08
C ARG A 494 -9.00 -20.93 -6.27
N ILE A 495 -9.21 -22.24 -6.36
CA ILE A 495 -8.74 -23.11 -7.44
C ILE A 495 -9.16 -22.52 -8.80
N LYS A 496 -8.25 -21.83 -9.50
CA LYS A 496 -8.44 -21.42 -10.90
C LYS A 496 -7.94 -22.55 -11.81
N HIS A 497 -8.78 -23.57 -11.99
CA HIS A 497 -8.63 -24.58 -13.05
C HIS A 497 -9.39 -24.15 -14.31
N VAL A 498 -9.09 -22.98 -14.90
CA VAL A 498 -9.56 -22.64 -16.26
C VAL A 498 -8.58 -21.65 -16.90
N ALA A 499 -7.37 -22.11 -17.22
CA ALA A 499 -6.41 -21.35 -18.03
C ALA A 499 -5.58 -22.30 -18.89
N LEU A 500 -6.26 -23.21 -19.59
CA LEU A 500 -5.61 -24.13 -20.52
C LEU A 500 -6.60 -24.57 -21.61
N LEU A 501 -7.19 -23.63 -22.34
CA LEU A 501 -8.01 -23.99 -23.52
C LEU A 501 -8.16 -22.90 -24.60
N VAL A 502 -7.43 -21.78 -24.51
CA VAL A 502 -7.44 -20.77 -25.58
C VAL A 502 -6.01 -20.46 -25.98
N LEU A 503 -5.38 -21.38 -26.72
CA LEU A 503 -4.24 -21.13 -27.62
C LEU A 503 -4.00 -22.39 -28.46
N CYS A 504 -5.04 -22.87 -29.15
CA CYS A 504 -4.85 -23.77 -30.28
C CYS A 504 -6.06 -23.65 -31.21
N ARG A 505 -5.91 -22.89 -32.29
CA ARG A 505 -6.38 -23.23 -33.66
C ARG A 505 -6.21 -22.02 -34.58
N THR A 506 -5.12 -22.05 -35.33
CA THR A 506 -5.04 -21.47 -36.68
C THR A 506 -5.91 -22.27 -37.65
N SER A 507 -6.51 -21.53 -38.58
CA SER A 507 -7.14 -21.95 -39.84
C SER A 507 -8.35 -22.89 -39.81
N LEU A 508 -9.52 -22.32 -40.16
CA LEU A 508 -10.40 -22.87 -41.20
C LEU A 508 -11.40 -21.79 -41.63
N MET A 509 -11.31 -21.37 -42.89
CA MET A 509 -12.35 -20.61 -43.58
C MET A 509 -13.61 -21.48 -43.65
N VAL A 510 -14.72 -21.02 -43.08
CA VAL A 510 -16.07 -21.48 -43.45
C VAL A 510 -16.95 -20.26 -43.57
N THR A 511 -17.44 -20.03 -44.77
CA THR A 511 -18.49 -19.08 -45.11
C THR A 511 -19.80 -19.49 -44.46
N HIS A 512 -20.45 -18.62 -43.68
CA HIS A 512 -21.91 -18.70 -43.50
C HIS A 512 -22.57 -17.34 -43.18
N THR A 513 -23.73 -17.21 -43.80
CA THR A 513 -24.76 -16.17 -43.78
C THR A 513 -25.21 -15.71 -42.38
N PRO A 514 -25.61 -14.44 -42.19
CA PRO A 514 -25.90 -13.87 -40.89
C PRO A 514 -27.31 -14.26 -40.39
N SER A 515 -27.38 -14.96 -39.26
CA SER A 515 -28.62 -15.11 -38.47
C SER A 515 -28.61 -14.17 -37.27
N SER A 516 -29.80 -13.84 -36.77
CA SER A 516 -30.11 -12.94 -35.64
C SER A 516 -29.50 -13.33 -34.28
N HIS A 517 -28.70 -14.40 -34.20
CA HIS A 517 -28.04 -14.87 -32.97
C HIS A 517 -26.65 -14.27 -32.71
N LYS A 518 -26.16 -13.39 -33.58
CA LYS A 518 -24.78 -12.87 -33.54
C LYS A 518 -24.40 -12.10 -32.25
N TYR A 519 -25.38 -11.59 -31.50
CA TYR A 519 -25.14 -10.67 -30.36
C TYR A 519 -25.51 -11.25 -28.98
N HIS A 520 -26.05 -12.47 -28.94
CA HIS A 520 -26.30 -13.22 -27.70
C HIS A 520 -25.11 -14.15 -27.46
N SER A 521 -24.28 -13.81 -26.47
CA SER A 521 -23.25 -14.73 -25.96
C SER A 521 -23.74 -15.32 -24.65
N ASP A 522 -23.33 -16.56 -24.33
CA ASP A 522 -23.65 -17.19 -23.04
C ASP A 522 -23.25 -16.30 -21.85
N ALA A 523 -22.17 -15.51 -21.99
CA ALA A 523 -21.71 -14.57 -20.98
C ALA A 523 -22.66 -13.37 -20.82
N LEU A 524 -23.15 -12.81 -21.93
CA LEU A 524 -24.09 -11.70 -21.92
C LEU A 524 -25.47 -12.14 -21.41
N ASP A 525 -25.95 -13.30 -21.86
CA ASP A 525 -27.25 -13.84 -21.43
C ASP A 525 -27.24 -14.20 -19.95
N LYS A 526 -26.14 -14.79 -19.45
CA LYS A 526 -25.94 -15.06 -18.02
C LYS A 526 -25.89 -13.76 -17.21
N TRP A 527 -25.21 -12.73 -17.71
CA TRP A 527 -25.14 -11.42 -17.07
C TRP A 527 -26.51 -10.73 -17.05
N MET A 528 -27.29 -10.78 -18.15
CA MET A 528 -28.65 -10.22 -18.21
C MET A 528 -29.62 -10.96 -17.29
N LYS A 529 -29.47 -12.27 -17.14
CA LYS A 529 -30.31 -13.09 -16.25
C LYS A 529 -29.99 -12.87 -14.77
N ASN A 530 -28.72 -12.61 -14.44
CA ASN A 530 -28.24 -12.41 -13.07
C ASN A 530 -27.27 -11.23 -13.02
N PRO A 531 -27.76 -9.99 -13.18
CA PRO A 531 -26.89 -8.83 -13.17
C PRO A 531 -26.28 -8.60 -11.77
N PRO A 532 -25.07 -8.05 -11.69
CA PRO A 532 -24.41 -7.81 -10.41
C PRO A 532 -25.12 -6.73 -9.59
N THR A 533 -25.06 -6.90 -8.27
CA THR A 533 -25.50 -5.90 -7.27
C THR A 533 -24.27 -5.31 -6.59
N VAL A 534 -24.28 -4.00 -6.37
CA VAL A 534 -23.17 -3.25 -5.76
C VAL A 534 -23.69 -2.56 -4.51
N THR A 535 -23.00 -2.73 -3.40
CA THR A 535 -23.28 -1.99 -2.16
C THR A 535 -22.05 -1.21 -1.77
N LEU A 536 -22.22 0.10 -1.63
CA LEU A 536 -21.18 1.03 -1.18
C LEU A 536 -21.63 1.66 0.14
N SER A 537 -20.68 1.99 0.99
CA SER A 537 -20.92 2.71 2.24
C SER A 537 -19.95 3.88 2.34
N GLU A 538 -20.48 5.05 2.61
CA GLU A 538 -19.71 6.29 2.76
C GLU A 538 -20.44 7.21 3.75
N SER A 539 -19.69 7.92 4.58
CA SER A 539 -20.23 9.05 5.34
C SER A 539 -20.19 10.28 4.47
N LEU A 540 -21.27 11.06 4.42
CA LEU A 540 -21.30 12.34 3.71
C LEU A 540 -20.42 13.36 4.45
N HIS A 541 -19.11 13.28 4.24
CA HIS A 541 -18.12 14.10 4.92
C HIS A 541 -18.27 15.57 4.53
N TYR A 542 -18.15 16.45 5.53
CA TYR A 542 -18.28 17.88 5.32
C TYR A 542 -17.23 18.41 4.33
N ASP A 543 -15.97 17.96 4.41
CA ASP A 543 -14.87 18.40 3.53
C ASP A 543 -15.21 18.20 2.04
N LYS A 544 -15.74 17.01 1.70
CA LYS A 544 -16.10 16.66 0.32
C LYS A 544 -17.26 17.49 -0.21
N LEU A 545 -18.18 17.90 0.67
CA LEU A 545 -19.27 18.81 0.32
C LEU A 545 -18.78 20.25 0.16
N SER A 546 -17.85 20.69 1.00
CA SER A 546 -17.18 21.99 0.83
C SER A 546 -16.45 22.07 -0.52
N ASP A 547 -15.75 21.00 -0.91
CA ASP A 547 -15.10 20.88 -2.23
C ASP A 547 -16.10 20.88 -3.39
N LEU A 548 -17.25 20.21 -3.22
CA LEU A 548 -18.34 20.27 -4.20
C LEU A 548 -18.90 21.68 -4.33
N TYR A 549 -19.12 22.39 -3.22
CA TYR A 549 -19.71 23.73 -3.23
C TYR A 549 -18.80 24.73 -3.94
N ILE A 550 -17.48 24.71 -3.68
CA ILE A 550 -16.53 25.58 -4.37
C ILE A 550 -16.28 25.17 -5.84
N THR A 551 -16.73 23.99 -6.24
CA THR A 551 -16.70 23.53 -7.64
C THR A 551 -17.91 24.07 -8.42
N LEU A 552 -19.02 24.37 -7.74
CA LEU A 552 -20.27 24.83 -8.35
C LEU A 552 -20.33 26.37 -8.38
N PRO A 553 -20.55 26.99 -9.56
CA PRO A 553 -20.59 28.45 -9.67
C PRO A 553 -21.80 29.10 -8.98
N THR A 554 -22.74 28.31 -8.46
CA THR A 554 -23.89 28.77 -7.67
C THR A 554 -23.56 28.95 -6.19
N ARG A 555 -22.46 28.37 -5.70
CA ARG A 555 -22.14 28.28 -4.26
C ARG A 555 -20.71 28.70 -3.92
N ASP A 556 -19.88 28.98 -4.91
CA ASP A 556 -18.44 29.30 -4.75
C ASP A 556 -18.13 30.69 -4.16
N GLY A 557 -19.13 31.42 -3.66
CA GLY A 557 -18.97 32.78 -3.16
C GLY A 557 -19.14 33.87 -4.22
N THR A 558 -19.13 33.54 -5.51
CA THR A 558 -19.13 34.55 -6.58
C THR A 558 -20.51 35.15 -6.87
N ARG A 559 -21.58 34.37 -6.64
CA ARG A 559 -22.97 34.80 -6.90
C ARG A 559 -23.79 35.06 -5.66
N ARG A 560 -23.43 34.40 -4.56
CA ARG A 560 -23.96 34.58 -3.21
C ARG A 560 -22.82 34.37 -2.23
N PRO A 561 -22.84 34.99 -1.04
CA PRO A 561 -21.86 34.72 -0.01
C PRO A 561 -21.71 33.21 0.21
N TYR A 562 -20.47 32.74 0.27
CA TYR A 562 -20.19 31.34 0.56
C TYR A 562 -20.76 31.00 1.95
N VAL A 563 -21.53 29.92 2.02
CA VAL A 563 -22.04 29.35 3.26
C VAL A 563 -21.52 27.94 3.34
N GLU A 564 -20.67 27.69 4.33
CA GLU A 564 -20.08 26.39 4.56
C GLU A 564 -21.15 25.37 4.99
N PRO A 565 -21.17 24.16 4.41
CA PRO A 565 -22.07 23.10 4.86
C PRO A 565 -21.74 22.63 6.27
N LYS A 566 -22.75 22.42 7.12
CA LYS A 566 -22.55 21.96 8.51
C LYS A 566 -23.04 20.54 8.71
N VAL A 567 -22.39 19.82 9.63
CA VAL A 567 -22.84 18.50 10.08
C VAL A 567 -24.25 18.61 10.64
N GLY A 568 -25.14 17.70 10.23
CA GLY A 568 -26.55 17.70 10.59
C GLY A 568 -27.47 18.45 9.64
N ASP A 569 -26.95 19.32 8.76
CA ASP A 569 -27.78 19.97 7.74
C ASP A 569 -28.25 18.96 6.68
N PRO A 570 -29.42 19.19 6.04
CA PRO A 570 -29.80 18.45 4.84
C PRO A 570 -28.79 18.64 3.72
N ALA A 571 -28.36 17.54 3.10
CA ALA A 571 -27.51 17.57 1.93
C ALA A 571 -28.24 18.17 0.72
N ILE A 572 -27.50 18.78 -0.20
CA ILE A 572 -28.07 19.37 -1.42
C ILE A 572 -28.68 18.31 -2.33
N TYR A 573 -29.72 18.69 -3.08
CA TYR A 573 -30.29 17.83 -4.11
C TYR A 573 -29.23 17.49 -5.16
N GLY A 574 -29.02 16.19 -5.42
CA GLY A 574 -28.02 15.72 -6.38
C GLY A 574 -26.63 15.45 -5.78
N VAL A 575 -26.44 15.58 -4.46
CA VAL A 575 -25.19 15.27 -3.77
C VAL A 575 -24.63 13.88 -4.12
N GLN A 576 -25.50 12.91 -4.38
CA GLN A 576 -25.12 11.55 -4.73
C GLN A 576 -24.40 11.43 -6.08
N PHE A 577 -24.46 12.44 -6.95
CA PHE A 577 -23.65 12.46 -8.17
C PHE A 577 -22.16 12.64 -7.90
N ALA A 578 -21.80 13.25 -6.77
CA ALA A 578 -20.42 13.51 -6.36
C ALA A 578 -19.96 12.61 -5.20
N SER A 579 -20.80 11.66 -4.76
CA SER A 579 -20.55 10.79 -3.61
C SER A 579 -20.87 9.34 -3.97
N PHE A 580 -20.53 8.38 -3.10
CA PHE A 580 -20.84 6.96 -3.28
C PHE A 580 -20.25 6.37 -4.58
N HIS A 581 -19.00 6.71 -4.87
CA HIS A 581 -18.30 6.24 -6.07
C HIS A 581 -17.66 4.86 -5.86
N SER A 582 -17.42 4.16 -6.97
CA SER A 582 -16.63 2.94 -6.98
C SER A 582 -15.23 3.18 -6.40
N ARG A 583 -14.66 2.16 -5.76
CA ARG A 583 -13.28 2.15 -5.23
C ARG A 583 -12.41 1.09 -5.90
N GLN A 584 -12.76 0.73 -7.14
CA GLN A 584 -11.96 -0.18 -7.95
C GLN A 584 -10.56 0.41 -8.17
N ALA A 585 -9.54 -0.41 -7.99
CA ALA A 585 -8.17 -0.05 -8.34
C ALA A 585 -8.06 0.18 -9.86
N GLU A 586 -7.17 1.09 -10.28
CA GLU A 586 -7.03 1.54 -11.68
C GLU A 586 -6.98 0.40 -12.72
N HIS A 587 -6.22 -0.66 -12.45
CA HIS A 587 -6.11 -1.83 -13.34
C HIS A 587 -7.40 -2.64 -13.53
N LEU A 588 -8.42 -2.43 -12.69
CA LEU A 588 -9.75 -3.03 -12.82
C LEU A 588 -10.73 -2.14 -13.58
N LEU A 589 -10.36 -0.87 -13.83
CA LEU A 589 -11.13 0.02 -14.66
C LEU A 589 -11.11 -0.45 -16.12
N ARG A 590 -12.11 -0.01 -16.87
CA ARG A 590 -12.16 -0.17 -18.32
C ARG A 590 -11.06 0.66 -18.97
N LYS A 591 -10.71 0.33 -20.21
CA LYS A 591 -9.69 1.05 -20.99
C LYS A 591 -9.99 2.53 -21.17
N ASP A 592 -11.26 2.93 -21.09
CA ASP A 592 -11.68 4.33 -21.15
C ASP A 592 -11.60 5.04 -19.79
N GLY A 593 -11.23 4.34 -18.71
CA GLY A 593 -11.17 4.87 -17.34
C GLY A 593 -12.48 4.78 -16.56
N THR A 594 -13.52 4.12 -17.11
CA THR A 594 -14.79 3.89 -16.40
C THR A 594 -14.77 2.66 -15.50
N ASP A 595 -15.60 2.66 -14.46
CA ASP A 595 -15.83 1.53 -13.57
C ASP A 595 -16.51 0.34 -14.28
N ASN A 596 -16.27 -0.87 -13.78
CA ASN A 596 -16.83 -2.10 -14.36
C ASN A 596 -17.86 -2.81 -13.46
N ASP A 597 -18.27 -2.21 -12.35
CA ASP A 597 -19.05 -2.89 -11.29
C ASP A 597 -20.42 -3.41 -11.77
N ILE A 598 -21.11 -2.66 -12.63
CA ILE A 598 -22.42 -3.03 -13.20
C ILE A 598 -22.46 -2.98 -14.73
N SER A 599 -21.29 -3.01 -15.36
CA SER A 599 -21.18 -2.81 -16.79
C SER A 599 -21.28 -4.16 -17.53
N PRO A 600 -21.95 -4.24 -18.69
CA PRO A 600 -22.11 -5.49 -19.43
C PRO A 600 -20.77 -5.99 -20.01
N PRO A 601 -20.63 -7.30 -20.26
CA PRO A 601 -19.40 -7.85 -20.85
C PRO A 601 -19.19 -7.37 -22.30
N ALA A 602 -18.00 -7.67 -22.84
CA ALA A 602 -17.72 -7.47 -24.26
C ALA A 602 -18.81 -8.13 -25.14
N PRO A 603 -19.19 -7.52 -26.27
CA PRO A 603 -18.54 -6.38 -26.94
C PRO A 603 -19.10 -4.99 -26.54
N PHE A 604 -19.98 -4.89 -25.54
CA PHE A 604 -20.63 -3.64 -25.12
C PHE A 604 -19.75 -2.80 -24.18
N LEU A 605 -18.65 -2.30 -24.72
CA LEU A 605 -17.57 -1.71 -23.93
C LEU A 605 -17.70 -0.20 -23.71
N ARG A 606 -18.30 0.52 -24.67
CA ARG A 606 -18.42 1.98 -24.64
C ARG A 606 -19.73 2.40 -24.00
N ARG A 607 -19.67 3.28 -23.00
CA ARG A 607 -20.83 3.71 -22.19
C ARG A 607 -21.22 5.17 -22.47
N MET A 608 -22.53 5.44 -22.46
CA MET A 608 -23.10 6.78 -22.49
C MET A 608 -24.09 6.98 -21.34
N TRP A 609 -24.01 8.13 -20.67
CA TRP A 609 -25.01 8.59 -19.71
C TRP A 609 -26.23 9.12 -20.45
N ALA A 610 -27.36 8.41 -20.40
CA ALA A 610 -28.54 8.74 -21.19
C ALA A 610 -29.58 9.56 -20.43
N GLY A 611 -29.60 9.47 -19.09
CA GLY A 611 -30.55 10.19 -18.26
C GLY A 611 -30.78 9.52 -16.92
N GLY A 612 -31.86 9.91 -16.25
CA GLY A 612 -32.30 9.27 -15.03
C GLY A 612 -33.48 9.96 -14.36
N LYS A 613 -33.92 9.36 -13.26
CA LYS A 613 -34.97 9.86 -12.39
C LYS A 613 -34.51 9.74 -10.95
N ILE A 614 -34.69 10.80 -10.16
CA ILE A 614 -34.38 10.80 -8.73
C ILE A 614 -35.65 11.15 -7.98
N THR A 615 -35.89 10.45 -6.88
CA THR A 615 -36.99 10.72 -5.95
C THR A 615 -36.43 10.91 -4.55
N TRP A 616 -36.86 11.97 -3.87
CA TRP A 616 -36.44 12.30 -2.50
C TRP A 616 -37.60 12.13 -1.52
N ASP A 617 -37.31 11.54 -0.36
CA ASP A 617 -38.21 11.61 0.79
C ASP A 617 -37.86 12.85 1.62
N ASN A 618 -38.62 13.94 1.44
CA ASN A 618 -38.40 15.18 2.19
C ASN A 618 -38.68 15.05 3.70
N SER A 619 -39.35 13.98 4.16
CA SER A 619 -39.48 13.66 5.59
C SER A 619 -38.27 12.94 6.17
N ASN A 620 -37.35 12.48 5.31
CA ASN A 620 -36.15 11.73 5.64
C ASN A 620 -34.97 12.16 4.74
N PRO A 621 -34.54 13.44 4.78
CA PRO A 621 -33.45 13.91 3.92
C PRO A 621 -32.13 13.25 4.29
N LEU A 622 -31.22 13.12 3.33
CA LEU A 622 -29.82 12.78 3.65
C LEU A 622 -29.21 13.90 4.47
N LEU A 623 -28.56 13.56 5.58
CA LEU A 623 -27.92 14.52 6.48
C LEU A 623 -26.41 14.48 6.34
N ILE A 624 -25.78 15.67 6.41
CA ILE A 624 -24.34 15.83 6.37
C ILE A 624 -23.72 15.22 7.64
N GLY A 625 -22.64 14.45 7.49
CA GLY A 625 -21.98 13.69 8.55
C GLY A 625 -22.63 12.34 8.88
N SER A 626 -23.83 12.05 8.36
CA SER A 626 -24.45 10.74 8.55
C SER A 626 -23.81 9.66 7.69
N LYS A 627 -23.59 8.49 8.29
CA LYS A 627 -23.16 7.29 7.57
C LYS A 627 -24.30 6.79 6.69
N THR A 628 -24.06 6.69 5.38
CA THR A 628 -25.07 6.36 4.38
C THR A 628 -24.63 5.15 3.55
N TYR A 629 -25.57 4.25 3.29
CA TYR A 629 -25.39 3.10 2.41
C TYR A 629 -26.04 3.38 1.07
N SER A 630 -25.31 3.13 -0.01
CA SER A 630 -25.80 3.15 -1.38
C SER A 630 -25.88 1.72 -1.89
N GLN A 631 -27.10 1.24 -2.17
CA GLN A 631 -27.34 -0.08 -2.73
C GLN A 631 -27.83 0.04 -4.16
N GLY A 632 -26.98 -0.31 -5.11
CA GLY A 632 -27.26 -0.29 -6.54
C GLY A 632 -27.51 -1.69 -7.11
N SER A 633 -28.55 -1.83 -7.92
CA SER A 633 -28.85 -3.04 -8.69
C SER A 633 -29.27 -2.68 -10.11
N VAL A 634 -29.07 -3.59 -11.06
CA VAL A 634 -29.65 -3.45 -12.41
C VAL A 634 -31.15 -3.77 -12.33
N ALA A 635 -31.98 -2.77 -12.60
CA ALA A 635 -33.44 -2.92 -12.57
C ALA A 635 -33.99 -3.42 -13.92
N GLU A 636 -33.41 -2.96 -15.03
CA GLU A 636 -33.86 -3.32 -16.37
C GLU A 636 -32.68 -3.30 -17.37
N VAL A 637 -32.67 -4.27 -18.29
CA VAL A 637 -31.77 -4.27 -19.46
C VAL A 637 -32.58 -4.55 -20.72
N THR A 638 -32.51 -3.68 -21.72
CA THR A 638 -33.15 -3.89 -23.02
C THR A 638 -32.16 -3.70 -24.18
N MET A 639 -32.20 -4.62 -25.15
CA MET A 639 -31.39 -4.50 -26.37
C MET A 639 -32.22 -3.88 -27.50
N LYS A 640 -31.67 -2.88 -28.20
CA LYS A 640 -32.31 -2.25 -29.37
C LYS A 640 -31.32 -2.13 -30.52
N GLY A 641 -31.82 -2.08 -31.77
CA GLY A 641 -30.98 -1.85 -32.96
C GLY A 641 -30.19 -3.07 -33.45
N ALA A 642 -30.40 -4.25 -32.83
CA ALA A 642 -29.80 -5.51 -33.28
C ALA A 642 -30.28 -5.91 -34.69
N ASP A 643 -31.56 -5.65 -34.98
CA ASP A 643 -32.21 -5.77 -36.29
C ASP A 643 -31.58 -4.87 -37.36
N LYS A 644 -31.01 -3.73 -36.95
CA LYS A 644 -30.37 -2.73 -37.81
C LYS A 644 -28.85 -2.87 -37.88
N GLY A 645 -28.29 -3.95 -37.33
CA GLY A 645 -26.86 -4.23 -37.33
C GLY A 645 -26.02 -3.28 -36.46
N LYS A 646 -26.65 -2.53 -35.55
CA LYS A 646 -26.00 -1.62 -34.58
C LYS A 646 -26.64 -1.81 -33.20
N PRO A 647 -26.35 -2.92 -32.50
CA PRO A 647 -26.96 -3.22 -31.23
C PRO A 647 -26.53 -2.22 -30.16
N MET A 648 -27.49 -1.83 -29.32
CA MET A 648 -27.29 -0.98 -28.14
C MET A 648 -27.99 -1.62 -26.94
N LEU A 649 -27.30 -1.68 -25.80
CA LEU A 649 -27.88 -2.11 -24.52
C LEU A 649 -28.29 -0.89 -23.71
N PHE A 650 -29.58 -0.78 -23.41
CA PHE A 650 -30.13 0.20 -22.49
C PHE A 650 -30.20 -0.45 -21.11
N LEU A 651 -29.52 0.13 -20.13
CA LEU A 651 -29.42 -0.36 -18.77
C LEU A 651 -30.00 0.68 -17.82
N THR A 652 -31.02 0.31 -17.06
CA THR A 652 -31.56 1.10 -15.96
C THR A 652 -31.03 0.53 -14.64
N GLN A 653 -30.21 1.30 -13.94
CA GLN A 653 -29.72 0.98 -12.61
C GLN A 653 -30.61 1.65 -11.58
N LYS A 654 -31.09 0.90 -10.57
CA LYS A 654 -31.79 1.47 -9.41
C LYS A 654 -30.82 1.52 -8.23
N ILE A 655 -30.75 2.67 -7.56
CA ILE A 655 -29.87 2.93 -6.43
C ILE A 655 -30.69 3.49 -5.28
N ASN A 656 -30.62 2.82 -4.13
CA ASN A 656 -31.23 3.29 -2.89
C ASN A 656 -30.15 3.88 -1.98
N TYR A 657 -30.37 5.09 -1.49
CA TYR A 657 -29.49 5.75 -0.52
C TYR A 657 -30.18 5.78 0.85
N GLU A 658 -29.63 5.07 1.82
CA GLU A 658 -30.21 4.88 3.15
C GLU A 658 -29.22 5.31 4.22
N MET A 659 -29.62 6.24 5.10
CA MET A 659 -28.83 6.54 6.29
C MET A 659 -28.85 5.34 7.24
N GLU A 660 -27.73 5.08 7.93
CA GLU A 660 -27.59 3.96 8.86
C GLU A 660 -28.68 3.96 9.94
N ALA A 661 -29.05 5.14 10.44
CA ALA A 661 -30.11 5.32 11.43
C ALA A 661 -31.53 5.00 10.92
N MET A 662 -31.73 4.93 9.59
CA MET A 662 -33.04 4.79 8.92
C MET A 662 -33.06 3.60 7.96
N ARG A 663 -32.29 2.55 8.27
CA ARG A 663 -32.13 1.37 7.41
C ARG A 663 -33.47 0.74 7.01
N GLY A 664 -33.62 0.42 5.74
CA GLY A 664 -34.87 -0.08 5.15
C GLY A 664 -35.84 1.02 4.68
N LYS A 665 -35.53 2.30 4.93
CA LYS A 665 -36.28 3.45 4.41
C LYS A 665 -35.33 4.41 3.64
N PRO A 666 -35.27 4.33 2.30
CA PRO A 666 -34.37 5.18 1.53
C PRO A 666 -34.75 6.66 1.60
N SER A 667 -33.73 7.49 1.84
CA SER A 667 -33.83 8.96 1.77
C SER A 667 -33.90 9.42 0.31
N VAL A 668 -33.19 8.73 -0.58
CA VAL A 668 -33.15 9.00 -2.02
C VAL A 668 -33.22 7.69 -2.79
N VAL A 669 -34.03 7.67 -3.86
CA VAL A 669 -34.05 6.60 -4.85
C VAL A 669 -33.67 7.19 -6.20
N GLU A 670 -32.62 6.66 -6.82
CA GLU A 670 -32.15 7.04 -8.14
C GLU A 670 -32.34 5.89 -9.14
N GLU A 671 -32.94 6.18 -10.28
CA GLU A 671 -32.99 5.34 -11.47
C GLU A 671 -32.09 5.97 -12.53
N ARG A 672 -30.96 5.34 -12.83
CA ARG A 672 -29.91 5.86 -13.70
C ARG A 672 -29.90 5.09 -15.01
N ALA A 673 -30.01 5.81 -16.13
CA ALA A 673 -30.05 5.21 -17.46
C ALA A 673 -28.70 5.33 -18.17
N HIS A 674 -28.12 4.19 -18.51
CA HIS A 674 -26.93 4.07 -19.36
C HIS A 674 -27.25 3.39 -20.68
N VAL A 675 -26.52 3.76 -21.72
CA VAL A 675 -26.53 3.05 -23.00
C VAL A 675 -25.12 2.55 -23.28
N TYR A 676 -25.00 1.27 -23.59
CA TYR A 676 -23.74 0.65 -24.00
C TYR A 676 -23.75 0.32 -25.48
N PHE A 677 -22.66 0.67 -26.15
CA PHE A 677 -22.44 0.45 -27.57
C PHE A 677 -21.43 -0.66 -27.77
N GLU A 678 -21.62 -1.42 -28.84
CA GLU A 678 -20.61 -2.32 -29.38
C GLU A 678 -19.35 -1.52 -29.76
N VAL A 679 -18.17 -2.10 -29.47
CA VAL A 679 -16.87 -1.59 -29.91
C VAL A 679 -16.18 -2.68 -30.73
N LYS A 680 -15.80 -2.39 -31.97
CA LYS A 680 -14.99 -3.29 -32.81
C LYS A 680 -13.50 -2.98 -32.66
N GLU A 681 -12.64 -3.99 -32.72
CA GLU A 681 -11.20 -3.86 -32.42
C GLU A 681 -10.45 -2.83 -33.28
N ASP A 682 -10.95 -2.53 -34.49
CA ASP A 682 -10.36 -1.58 -35.45
C ASP A 682 -11.17 -0.28 -35.66
N GLU A 683 -12.20 -0.02 -34.85
CA GLU A 683 -13.06 1.16 -35.02
C GLU A 683 -12.39 2.43 -34.47
N HIS A 684 -11.76 3.21 -35.35
CA HIS A 684 -11.56 4.64 -35.15
C HIS A 684 -12.77 5.40 -35.72
N GLU A 685 -13.60 5.99 -34.86
CA GLU A 685 -14.67 6.87 -35.34
C GLU A 685 -14.06 8.15 -35.92
N GLY A 686 -14.40 8.45 -37.17
CA GLY A 686 -14.20 9.79 -37.74
C GLY A 686 -14.97 10.84 -36.94
N THR A 687 -14.78 12.12 -37.27
CA THR A 687 -15.47 13.24 -36.61
C THR A 687 -16.97 12.97 -36.43
N LYS A 688 -17.45 13.02 -35.18
CA LYS A 688 -18.87 12.80 -34.87
C LYS A 688 -19.72 13.86 -35.58
N PRO A 689 -20.91 13.49 -36.08
CA PRO A 689 -21.80 14.44 -36.73
C PRO A 689 -22.19 15.58 -35.76
N PRO A 690 -22.48 16.78 -36.28
CA PRO A 690 -22.84 17.92 -35.45
C PRO A 690 -24.08 17.62 -34.59
N PRO A 691 -24.24 18.31 -33.45
CA PRO A 691 -25.39 18.14 -32.57
C PRO A 691 -26.71 18.26 -33.32
N LYS A 692 -27.67 17.38 -33.03
CA LYS A 692 -28.97 17.43 -33.68
C LYS A 692 -29.82 18.53 -33.03
N PRO A 693 -30.59 19.32 -33.80
CA PRO A 693 -31.57 20.24 -33.24
C PRO A 693 -32.54 19.50 -32.32
N VAL A 694 -32.66 19.98 -31.07
CA VAL A 694 -33.61 19.43 -30.10
C VAL A 694 -34.95 20.11 -30.32
N LYS A 695 -35.99 19.33 -30.60
CA LYS A 695 -37.36 19.82 -30.78
C LYS A 695 -38.07 19.96 -29.43
N GLY A 696 -39.04 20.87 -29.34
CA GLY A 696 -39.91 21.00 -28.16
C GLY A 696 -39.25 21.64 -26.95
N ILE A 697 -38.23 22.50 -27.15
CA ILE A 697 -37.70 23.35 -26.08
C ILE A 697 -38.79 24.38 -25.72
N PRO A 698 -39.18 24.53 -24.43
CA PRO A 698 -40.15 25.53 -24.01
C PRO A 698 -39.75 26.95 -24.47
N SER A 699 -40.73 27.72 -24.93
CA SER A 699 -40.51 29.10 -25.40
C SER A 699 -40.45 30.14 -24.28
N SER A 700 -40.98 29.81 -23.10
CA SER A 700 -40.92 30.62 -21.87
C SER A 700 -39.98 29.98 -20.86
N VAL A 701 -39.20 30.81 -20.17
CA VAL A 701 -38.19 30.40 -19.18
C VAL A 701 -38.49 31.13 -17.87
N ASP A 702 -38.63 30.39 -16.77
CA ASP A 702 -38.93 30.98 -15.46
C ASP A 702 -37.71 31.66 -14.84
N PHE A 703 -36.53 31.06 -15.01
CA PHE A 703 -35.24 31.60 -14.58
C PHE A 703 -34.11 30.95 -15.38
N SER A 704 -32.96 31.61 -15.48
CA SER A 704 -31.82 31.06 -16.21
C SER A 704 -30.51 31.23 -15.45
N LEU A 705 -29.57 30.33 -15.70
CA LEU A 705 -28.22 30.38 -15.17
C LEU A 705 -27.21 30.10 -16.28
N ALA A 706 -26.41 31.12 -16.62
CA ALA A 706 -25.31 30.96 -17.55
C ALA A 706 -23.99 30.70 -16.81
N TYR A 707 -23.21 29.72 -17.26
CA TYR A 707 -21.88 29.40 -16.75
C TYR A 707 -20.97 28.83 -17.85
N VAL A 708 -19.67 28.78 -17.59
CA VAL A 708 -18.69 28.15 -18.50
C VAL A 708 -18.06 26.97 -17.75
N PRO A 709 -18.39 25.70 -18.08
CA PRO A 709 -17.69 24.55 -17.54
C PRO A 709 -16.27 24.58 -18.10
N SER A 710 -15.30 24.85 -17.23
CA SER A 710 -13.89 24.92 -17.61
C SER A 710 -13.20 23.56 -17.46
N VAL A 711 -12.01 23.42 -18.02
CA VAL A 711 -11.14 22.26 -17.76
C VAL A 711 -10.88 22.04 -16.27
N VAL A 712 -10.82 23.12 -15.48
CA VAL A 712 -10.64 23.08 -14.02
C VAL A 712 -11.91 22.55 -13.34
N THR A 713 -13.09 22.98 -13.82
CA THR A 713 -14.39 22.49 -13.36
C THR A 713 -14.51 20.98 -13.61
N LEU A 714 -14.16 20.52 -14.81
CA LEU A 714 -14.18 19.10 -15.16
C LEU A 714 -13.21 18.30 -14.29
N PHE A 715 -11.99 18.78 -14.08
CA PHE A 715 -11.00 18.12 -13.22
C PHE A 715 -11.50 17.98 -11.78
N ARG A 716 -11.96 19.08 -11.17
CA ARG A 716 -12.48 19.09 -9.79
C ARG A 716 -13.67 18.14 -9.63
N PHE A 717 -14.61 18.17 -10.58
CA PHE A 717 -15.77 17.30 -10.55
C PHE A 717 -15.40 15.82 -10.78
N SER A 718 -14.47 15.52 -11.69
CA SER A 718 -13.93 14.15 -11.85
C SER A 718 -13.26 13.64 -10.58
N ALA A 719 -12.52 14.48 -9.85
CA ALA A 719 -11.89 14.11 -8.58
C ALA A 719 -12.95 13.81 -7.50
N LEU A 720 -13.99 14.63 -7.39
CA LEU A 720 -15.11 14.42 -6.46
C LEU A 720 -15.84 13.09 -6.71
N MET A 721 -16.13 12.81 -7.99
CA MET A 721 -16.77 11.56 -8.41
C MET A 721 -15.84 10.34 -8.41
N PHE A 722 -14.54 10.55 -8.19
CA PHE A 722 -13.50 9.53 -8.42
C PHE A 722 -13.63 8.87 -9.80
N ASN A 723 -13.93 9.67 -10.83
CA ASN A 723 -14.23 9.23 -12.19
C ASN A 723 -13.10 9.60 -13.15
N ALA A 724 -12.34 8.60 -13.56
CA ALA A 724 -11.19 8.71 -14.44
C ALA A 724 -11.52 8.59 -15.95
N HIS A 725 -12.80 8.68 -16.34
CA HIS A 725 -13.20 8.51 -17.73
C HIS A 725 -12.52 9.55 -18.65
N HIS A 726 -11.73 9.06 -19.60
CA HIS A 726 -10.84 9.86 -20.43
C HIS A 726 -11.54 10.97 -21.21
N ILE A 727 -12.82 10.83 -21.55
CA ILE A 727 -13.58 11.86 -22.29
C ILE A 727 -13.71 13.19 -21.54
N HIS A 728 -13.47 13.21 -20.22
CA HIS A 728 -13.53 14.42 -19.39
C HIS A 728 -12.14 15.03 -19.14
N LEU A 729 -11.08 14.22 -19.26
CA LEU A 729 -9.73 14.55 -18.79
C LEU A 729 -8.74 14.71 -19.93
N ASP A 730 -8.83 13.82 -20.93
CA ASP A 730 -7.91 13.71 -22.05
C ASP A 730 -8.55 14.24 -23.33
N LYS A 731 -7.98 15.34 -23.82
CA LYS A 731 -8.36 15.99 -25.08
C LYS A 731 -8.06 15.09 -26.28
N GLU A 732 -6.90 14.46 -26.30
CA GLU A 732 -6.47 13.62 -27.42
C GLU A 732 -7.35 12.39 -27.52
N TYR A 733 -7.67 11.74 -26.40
CA TYR A 733 -8.62 10.63 -26.37
C TYR A 733 -10.00 11.06 -26.89
N SER A 734 -10.55 12.16 -26.35
CA SER A 734 -11.85 12.70 -26.77
C SER A 734 -11.94 12.96 -28.28
N GLN A 735 -10.87 13.52 -28.86
CA GLN A 735 -10.83 13.89 -30.28
C GLN A 735 -10.50 12.70 -31.19
N LYS A 736 -9.45 11.95 -30.89
CA LYS A 736 -8.88 10.94 -31.79
C LYS A 736 -9.48 9.54 -31.61
N LYS A 737 -10.01 9.22 -30.43
CA LYS A 737 -10.64 7.92 -30.14
C LYS A 737 -12.16 7.98 -30.15
N GLU A 738 -12.74 9.05 -29.62
CA GLU A 738 -14.19 9.21 -29.51
C GLU A 738 -14.81 10.21 -30.52
N GLY A 739 -13.99 10.87 -31.34
CA GLY A 739 -14.45 11.72 -32.45
C GLY A 739 -15.13 13.04 -32.03
N TYR A 740 -15.04 13.45 -30.76
CA TYR A 740 -15.59 14.72 -30.28
C TYR A 740 -14.70 15.91 -30.63
N GLN A 741 -15.27 17.12 -30.62
CA GLN A 741 -14.50 18.33 -30.92
C GLN A 741 -13.51 18.68 -29.80
N GLU A 742 -13.83 18.32 -28.56
CA GLU A 742 -13.06 18.62 -27.35
C GLU A 742 -13.64 17.75 -26.19
N ARG A 743 -13.05 17.80 -24.98
CA ARG A 743 -13.55 17.07 -23.80
C ARG A 743 -15.00 17.41 -23.49
N LEU A 744 -15.71 16.43 -22.97
CA LEU A 744 -17.14 16.54 -22.67
C LEU A 744 -17.39 16.87 -21.21
N VAL A 745 -18.43 17.66 -20.96
CA VAL A 745 -18.98 17.89 -19.63
C VAL A 745 -19.70 16.61 -19.16
N HIS A 746 -19.54 16.24 -17.89
CA HIS A 746 -20.18 15.06 -17.32
C HIS A 746 -21.71 15.17 -17.35
N GLY A 747 -22.40 14.11 -17.78
CA GLY A 747 -23.87 14.02 -17.67
C GLY A 747 -24.39 14.30 -16.25
N PRO A 748 -23.77 13.73 -15.19
CA PRO A 748 -24.09 14.04 -13.80
C PRO A 748 -23.89 15.53 -13.44
N LEU A 749 -22.86 16.18 -13.98
CA LEU A 749 -22.64 17.62 -13.73
C LEU A 749 -23.76 18.45 -14.38
N THR A 750 -24.17 18.11 -15.61
CA THR A 750 -25.30 18.77 -16.27
C THR A 750 -26.60 18.60 -15.48
N ALA A 751 -26.86 17.38 -14.99
CA ALA A 751 -28.03 17.07 -14.16
C ALA A 751 -27.99 17.84 -12.82
N LEU A 752 -26.82 17.89 -12.17
CA LEU A 752 -26.61 18.65 -10.94
C LEU A 752 -26.83 20.15 -11.16
N MET A 753 -26.36 20.70 -12.28
CA MET A 753 -26.56 22.13 -12.61
C MET A 753 -28.03 22.47 -12.87
N LEU A 754 -28.85 21.55 -13.36
CA LEU A 754 -30.31 21.73 -13.45
C LEU A 754 -30.94 21.86 -12.05
N LEU A 755 -30.57 20.96 -11.14
CA LEU A 755 -31.04 21.00 -9.74
C LEU A 755 -30.55 22.28 -9.02
N GLU A 756 -29.27 22.61 -9.15
CA GLU A 756 -28.68 23.81 -8.56
C GLU A 756 -29.32 25.08 -9.08
N THR A 757 -29.64 25.16 -10.38
CA THR A 757 -30.32 26.33 -10.95
C THR A 757 -31.71 26.53 -10.36
N ALA A 758 -32.46 25.44 -10.15
CA ALA A 758 -33.77 25.48 -9.50
C ALA A 758 -33.69 25.92 -8.04
N VAL A 759 -32.81 25.30 -7.25
CA VAL A 759 -32.63 25.61 -5.82
C VAL A 759 -32.06 27.03 -5.63
N PHE A 760 -31.15 27.46 -6.50
CA PHE A 760 -30.59 28.80 -6.46
C PHE A 760 -31.68 29.85 -6.62
N ASN A 761 -32.58 29.69 -7.61
CA ASN A 761 -33.66 30.65 -7.86
C ASN A 761 -34.87 30.49 -6.93
N LYS A 762 -35.05 29.31 -6.32
CA LYS A 762 -36.13 29.00 -5.36
C LYS A 762 -35.54 28.28 -4.13
N PRO A 763 -34.90 28.99 -3.18
CA PRO A 763 -34.19 28.38 -2.05
C PRO A 763 -35.06 27.47 -1.17
N ASP A 764 -36.34 27.81 -1.02
CA ASP A 764 -37.28 27.06 -0.17
C ASP A 764 -37.95 25.88 -0.90
N ILE A 765 -37.57 25.60 -2.15
CA ILE A 765 -38.17 24.51 -2.92
C ILE A 765 -37.87 23.15 -2.26
N ARG A 766 -38.89 22.32 -2.15
CA ARG A 766 -38.78 20.92 -1.73
C ARG A 766 -39.02 20.01 -2.91
N ILE A 767 -37.96 19.60 -3.58
CA ILE A 767 -38.03 18.76 -4.78
C ILE A 767 -38.45 17.35 -4.35
N LYS A 768 -39.57 16.86 -4.89
CA LYS A 768 -40.02 15.47 -4.67
C LYS A 768 -39.39 14.51 -5.67
N SER A 769 -39.31 14.92 -6.94
CA SER A 769 -38.73 14.12 -8.01
C SER A 769 -38.11 14.99 -9.10
N PHE A 770 -37.09 14.45 -9.76
CA PHE A 770 -36.41 15.08 -10.88
C PHE A 770 -36.16 14.03 -11.96
N GLU A 771 -36.57 14.29 -13.19
CA GLU A 771 -36.36 13.41 -14.33
C GLU A 771 -35.68 14.20 -15.45
N TYR A 772 -34.67 13.58 -16.06
CA TYR A 772 -33.85 14.25 -17.07
C TYR A 772 -33.35 13.27 -18.12
N ARG A 773 -33.06 13.81 -19.30
CA ARG A 773 -32.55 13.05 -20.45
C ARG A 773 -31.44 13.82 -21.15
N ALA A 774 -30.31 13.15 -21.38
CA ALA A 774 -29.23 13.68 -22.19
C ALA A 774 -29.58 13.50 -23.68
N THR A 775 -29.53 14.60 -24.44
CA THR A 775 -29.88 14.61 -25.88
C THR A 775 -28.68 14.89 -26.77
N ASN A 776 -27.80 15.83 -26.37
CA ASN A 776 -26.57 16.17 -27.07
C ASN A 776 -25.40 16.28 -26.06
N PRO A 777 -24.16 16.02 -26.50
CA PRO A 777 -22.98 16.23 -25.67
C PRO A 777 -22.72 17.72 -25.43
N MET A 778 -22.34 18.07 -24.20
CA MET A 778 -21.86 19.42 -23.85
C MET A 778 -20.33 19.44 -23.88
N ILE A 779 -19.76 20.49 -24.46
CA ILE A 779 -18.31 20.64 -24.67
C ILE A 779 -17.74 21.65 -23.66
N VAL A 780 -16.56 21.35 -23.10
CA VAL A 780 -15.85 22.23 -22.16
C VAL A 780 -15.47 23.57 -22.80
N ASP A 781 -15.28 24.60 -21.97
CA ASP A 781 -14.91 25.98 -22.34
C ASP A 781 -15.91 26.69 -23.27
N ARG A 782 -17.15 26.18 -23.36
CA ARG A 782 -18.26 26.84 -24.06
C ARG A 782 -19.29 27.34 -23.06
N LYS A 783 -19.77 28.57 -23.27
CA LYS A 783 -20.87 29.13 -22.46
C LYS A 783 -22.10 28.23 -22.58
N ALA A 784 -22.57 27.74 -21.43
CA ALA A 784 -23.80 26.98 -21.30
C ALA A 784 -24.83 27.82 -20.54
N THR A 785 -26.09 27.72 -20.94
CA THR A 785 -27.22 28.33 -20.24
C THR A 785 -28.18 27.23 -19.82
N VAL A 786 -28.46 27.16 -18.53
CA VAL A 786 -29.54 26.36 -17.95
C VAL A 786 -30.78 27.25 -17.92
N ASN A 787 -31.89 26.76 -18.47
CA ASN A 787 -33.18 27.45 -18.51
C ASN A 787 -34.22 26.65 -17.73
#